data_AF-T0KT76-F1
#
_entry.id   AF-T0KT76-F1
#
_cell.length_a   1.000
_cell.length_b   1.000
_cell.length_c   1.000
_cell.angle_alpha   90.00
_cell.angle_beta   90.00
_cell.angle_gamma   90.00
#
_symmetry.space_group_name_H-M   'P 1'
#
loop_
_entity.id
_entity.type
_entity.pdbx_description
1 polymer ?
#
loop_
_entity_poly.entity_id
_entity_poly.type
_entity_poly.pdbx_seq_one_letter_code
_entity_poly.pdbx_strand_id
1 'polypeptide(L)'
;MEILLPLDTSVSSSPRVRALEEVEPKEMPVDVELPEGFTLKAGEAKTVSVTFQAPDFGNPAGLPLYSGKVIVTGSNNESLAIPYMGLAADLKKEMDDMYMHGFPKATTTYNFIPIEEKPYWTNEIWQDEDWLWLTIQMKWGSKELRWDIYEAGWNESDWSYPPAVGEGGYIGSVAYYDRSDTEYWSPFSDSSGPFDVIPFPLENVHRNAIYTSYRHTFFWFGVLANGSQIEPGNYTMRFAALKPFGDPAKSEDWSIWKSPQVSILGNQSLESSIAMKSFATTAAVAQLLLGLLQPALAAPSTYAGPPKLGAVASETDICSEIGTNLLKKGGNAADALVGTVFCIGTVGMYHSGIAGGGFMLVRSPNGTYEFIDFRETAPAAAYEDMYANNTAASMYGGLASGVPGELRGLEYLHNKYGRLPWADLVAPSIKIARFGFRVNEDLVKYMNAVTPNGNFLTDDPSWAIDFAPHGYRVRLNETMTRKRYADTLEAIANGGADAFYTGAIANATIAALRAANGTMTLADLANYTVAIREPAHITYRGHKLTACNAPSGGIVALSALNTVSGYEDFGAPASRNLSVHRLDEAIRFAYGQRSKLGDPLFVDGMSDYTAAMISEQTGAEVRSKISDFRTQNVSAYNPDGFESLETPGTSHVATADASGLAISLTTTVNLLFGSQLMVPETGVIMNNEMNDFSIPGSSNAFGYVPSPANYIRPGKRPLSSIAPVIVEKPDGKLYFVIGAAGGSRIITATIQNLHNVLDRNLTAPQALAEPRLHDQLSPDRINVEYSYDNSTISYLQSLSHNVTWVAPGSSSAQGVRLLENGTFEAAGEPRQKNSGGYAV
;
A
#
# COMPACT_ATOMS: atom_id res chain seq x y z
N MET A 1 0.03 32.10 -12.56
CA MET A 1 0.19 32.27 -14.01
C MET A 1 0.68 30.92 -14.51
N GLU A 2 -0.26 30.00 -14.74
CA GLU A 2 0.03 28.66 -15.23
C GLU A 2 0.45 28.78 -16.68
N ILE A 3 1.67 28.34 -16.98
CA ILE A 3 2.09 28.07 -18.35
C ILE A 3 1.45 26.73 -18.71
N LEU A 4 0.23 26.79 -19.24
CA LEU A 4 -0.31 25.71 -20.08
C LEU A 4 0.69 25.53 -21.23
N LEU A 5 1.42 24.42 -21.23
CA LEU A 5 2.11 23.98 -22.43
C LEU A 5 1.06 23.86 -23.55
N PRO A 6 1.35 24.38 -24.76
CA PRO A 6 0.38 24.35 -25.83
C PRO A 6 0.03 22.89 -26.13
N LEU A 7 -1.27 22.59 -26.26
CA LEU A 7 -1.74 21.39 -26.94
C LEU A 7 -0.94 21.26 -28.24
N ASP A 8 -0.18 20.17 -28.36
CA ASP A 8 0.53 19.86 -29.59
C ASP A 8 -0.48 19.88 -30.74
N THR A 9 -0.29 20.82 -31.66
CA THR A 9 -1.12 21.02 -32.84
C THR A 9 -1.18 19.80 -33.77
N SER A 10 -0.34 18.77 -33.54
CA SER A 10 -0.36 17.48 -34.23
C SER A 10 -1.62 16.62 -33.91
N VAL A 11 -2.24 16.82 -32.74
CA VAL A 11 -3.47 16.09 -32.33
C VAL A 11 -4.69 16.48 -33.17
N SER A 12 -4.63 17.59 -33.93
CA SER A 12 -5.72 18.05 -34.81
C SER A 12 -6.04 17.08 -35.97
N SER A 13 -5.19 16.06 -36.20
CA SER A 13 -5.34 15.08 -37.29
C SER A 13 -5.86 13.70 -36.85
N SER A 14 -5.94 13.42 -35.55
CA SER A 14 -6.42 12.14 -35.05
C SER A 14 -7.95 12.04 -35.16
N PRO A 15 -8.51 10.92 -35.67
CA PRO A 15 -9.94 10.71 -35.65
C PRO A 15 -10.45 10.83 -34.20
N ARG A 16 -11.43 11.70 -33.97
CA ARG A 16 -12.06 11.89 -32.66
C ARG A 16 -13.57 12.06 -32.80
N VAL A 17 -14.28 11.75 -31.73
CA VAL A 17 -15.70 12.11 -31.65
C VAL A 17 -15.78 13.64 -31.62
N ARG A 18 -16.64 14.21 -32.47
CA ARG A 18 -16.93 15.65 -32.42
C ARG A 18 -17.57 15.97 -31.06
N ALA A 19 -17.13 17.06 -30.44
CA ALA A 19 -17.76 17.56 -29.23
C ALA A 19 -19.20 17.98 -29.54
N LEU A 20 -20.06 18.03 -28.51
CA LEU A 20 -21.47 18.41 -28.68
C LEU A 20 -21.62 19.81 -29.33
N GLU A 21 -20.64 20.68 -29.09
CA GLU A 21 -20.55 22.03 -29.65
C GLU A 21 -20.17 22.05 -31.15
N GLU A 22 -19.65 20.94 -31.69
CA GLU A 22 -19.21 20.78 -33.07
C GLU A 22 -20.21 19.99 -33.93
N VAL A 23 -21.35 19.61 -33.35
CA VAL A 23 -22.44 18.93 -34.03
C VAL A 23 -23.66 19.83 -34.09
N GLU A 24 -24.26 19.92 -35.28
CA GLU A 24 -25.51 20.66 -35.49
C GLU A 24 -26.66 19.65 -35.65
N PRO A 25 -27.74 19.76 -34.84
CA PRO A 25 -28.91 18.92 -35.01
C PRO A 25 -29.54 19.15 -36.39
N LYS A 26 -29.79 18.07 -37.14
CA LYS A 26 -30.55 18.11 -38.38
C LYS A 26 -31.90 17.43 -38.22
N GLU A 27 -32.97 18.15 -38.54
CA GLU A 27 -34.29 17.55 -38.70
C GLU A 27 -34.32 16.74 -39.99
N MET A 28 -34.81 15.50 -39.92
CA MET A 28 -34.97 14.66 -41.09
C MET A 28 -36.37 14.03 -41.15
N PRO A 29 -37.00 14.01 -42.33
CA PRO A 29 -38.25 13.30 -42.52
C PRO A 29 -38.00 11.78 -42.42
N VAL A 30 -38.89 11.07 -41.73
CA VAL A 30 -38.89 9.60 -41.67
C VAL A 30 -40.13 9.11 -42.40
N ASP A 31 -39.95 8.22 -43.38
CA ASP A 31 -41.05 7.52 -44.03
C ASP A 31 -41.55 6.40 -43.10
N VAL A 32 -42.80 6.51 -42.66
CA VAL A 32 -43.44 5.53 -41.78
C VAL A 32 -44.65 4.94 -42.52
N GLU A 33 -44.55 3.68 -42.93
CA GLU A 33 -45.68 2.91 -43.43
C GLU A 33 -46.31 2.12 -42.28
N LEU A 34 -47.62 2.31 -42.07
CA LEU A 34 -48.42 1.48 -41.17
C LEU A 34 -49.32 0.57 -41.99
N PRO A 35 -49.49 -0.72 -41.63
CA PRO A 35 -50.51 -1.56 -42.25
C PRO A 35 -51.90 -0.94 -42.07
N GLU A 36 -52.73 -0.96 -43.11
CA GLU A 36 -54.13 -0.49 -43.04
C GLU A 36 -54.90 -1.21 -41.91
N GLY A 37 -55.57 -0.44 -41.04
CA GLY A 37 -56.42 -0.99 -39.98
C GLY A 37 -55.71 -1.41 -38.68
N PHE A 38 -54.71 -0.67 -38.21
CA PHE A 38 -54.00 -0.97 -36.97
C PHE A 38 -54.80 -0.62 -35.69
N THR A 39 -55.73 -1.48 -35.29
CA THR A 39 -56.37 -1.45 -33.96
C THR A 39 -55.91 -2.63 -33.11
N LEU A 40 -55.46 -2.38 -31.88
CA LEU A 40 -54.97 -3.39 -30.93
C LEU A 40 -55.99 -3.58 -29.80
N LYS A 41 -56.50 -4.79 -29.59
CA LYS A 41 -57.44 -5.09 -28.47
C LYS A 41 -56.66 -5.42 -27.19
N ALA A 42 -57.34 -5.35 -26.04
CA ALA A 42 -56.76 -5.73 -24.76
C ALA A 42 -56.26 -7.18 -24.78
N GLY A 43 -54.96 -7.39 -24.52
CA GLY A 43 -54.30 -8.69 -24.56
C GLY A 43 -53.82 -9.16 -25.95
N GLU A 44 -54.02 -8.36 -27.01
CA GLU A 44 -53.56 -8.65 -28.37
C GLU A 44 -52.17 -8.04 -28.62
N ALA A 45 -51.31 -8.73 -29.37
CA ALA A 45 -50.01 -8.21 -29.81
C ALA A 45 -49.95 -8.17 -31.35
N LYS A 46 -49.46 -7.06 -31.93
CA LYS A 46 -49.23 -6.89 -33.36
C LYS A 46 -47.84 -6.27 -33.59
N THR A 47 -47.17 -6.67 -34.67
CA THR A 47 -45.84 -6.17 -35.03
C THR A 47 -45.96 -5.00 -36.00
N VAL A 48 -45.29 -3.88 -35.69
CA VAL A 48 -45.09 -2.74 -36.61
C VAL A 48 -43.62 -2.72 -36.99
N SER A 49 -43.32 -2.62 -38.28
CA SER A 49 -41.95 -2.43 -38.77
C SER A 49 -41.79 -0.97 -39.20
N VAL A 50 -40.75 -0.31 -38.70
CA VAL A 50 -40.38 1.06 -39.09
C VAL A 50 -39.02 0.98 -39.76
N THR A 51 -38.93 1.39 -41.02
CA THR A 51 -37.68 1.38 -41.79
C THR A 51 -37.10 2.78 -41.82
N PHE A 52 -35.88 2.93 -41.33
CA PHE A 52 -35.15 4.20 -41.37
C PHE A 52 -34.16 4.16 -42.54
N GLN A 53 -34.28 5.10 -43.49
CA GLN A 53 -33.23 5.32 -44.47
C GLN A 53 -32.07 6.05 -43.80
N ALA A 54 -30.85 5.56 -44.01
CA ALA A 54 -29.67 6.23 -43.48
C ALA A 54 -29.52 7.63 -44.11
N PRO A 55 -29.24 8.68 -43.32
CA PRO A 55 -28.96 10.01 -43.83
C PRO A 55 -27.78 10.01 -44.81
N ASP A 56 -27.86 10.76 -45.92
CA ASP A 56 -26.67 11.02 -46.74
C ASP A 56 -25.81 12.11 -46.06
N PHE A 57 -24.70 11.68 -45.46
CA PHE A 57 -23.76 12.55 -44.78
C PHE A 57 -22.61 13.04 -45.67
N GLY A 58 -22.57 12.63 -46.95
CA GLY A 58 -21.55 13.01 -47.93
C GLY A 58 -20.16 12.41 -47.69
N ASN A 59 -19.64 12.42 -46.46
CA ASN A 59 -18.31 11.88 -46.10
C ASN A 59 -18.41 10.73 -45.07
N PRO A 60 -18.41 9.45 -45.52
CA PRO A 60 -18.48 8.29 -44.63
C PRO A 60 -17.25 8.15 -43.71
N ALA A 61 -16.10 8.72 -44.07
CA ALA A 61 -14.89 8.71 -43.23
C ALA A 61 -15.05 9.53 -41.93
N GLY A 62 -16.09 10.36 -41.83
CA GLY A 62 -16.46 11.07 -40.60
C GLY A 62 -17.19 10.20 -39.56
N LEU A 63 -17.46 8.92 -39.87
CA LEU A 63 -18.23 7.99 -39.03
C LEU A 63 -19.52 8.60 -38.44
N PRO A 64 -20.40 9.16 -39.29
CA PRO A 64 -21.53 9.95 -38.83
C PRO A 64 -22.57 9.07 -38.09
N LEU A 65 -22.81 9.42 -36.83
CA LEU A 65 -23.85 8.84 -35.99
C LEU A 65 -25.15 9.62 -36.17
N TYR A 66 -26.27 8.90 -36.20
CA TYR A 66 -27.61 9.48 -36.13
C TYR A 66 -28.43 8.77 -35.06
N SER A 67 -29.28 9.52 -34.37
CA SER A 67 -30.21 8.97 -33.38
C SER A 67 -31.53 9.71 -33.43
N GLY A 68 -32.58 9.06 -32.96
CA GLY A 68 -33.92 9.62 -32.94
C GLY A 68 -34.85 8.80 -32.05
N LYS A 69 -36.15 9.12 -32.08
CA LYS A 69 -37.17 8.32 -31.41
C LYS A 69 -38.43 8.23 -32.26
N VAL A 70 -39.05 7.06 -32.26
CA VAL A 70 -40.41 6.85 -32.78
C VAL A 70 -41.38 7.08 -31.62
N ILE A 71 -42.38 7.92 -31.83
CA ILE A 71 -43.46 8.12 -30.87
C ILE A 71 -44.70 7.41 -31.43
N VAL A 72 -45.20 6.42 -30.69
CA VAL A 72 -46.46 5.75 -30.97
C VAL A 72 -47.49 6.27 -29.99
N THR A 73 -48.46 7.04 -30.48
CA THR A 73 -49.54 7.57 -29.64
C THR A 73 -50.83 6.80 -29.93
N GLY A 74 -51.41 6.20 -28.88
CA GLY A 74 -52.69 5.55 -28.93
C GLY A 74 -53.84 6.56 -28.91
N SER A 75 -55.03 6.14 -29.37
CA SER A 75 -56.26 6.94 -29.33
C SER A 75 -56.75 7.27 -27.91
N ASN A 76 -56.17 6.64 -26.89
CA ASN A 76 -56.36 6.94 -25.47
C ASN A 76 -55.38 8.02 -24.95
N ASN A 77 -54.63 8.69 -25.83
CA ASN A 77 -53.56 9.64 -25.52
C ASN A 77 -52.35 9.04 -24.78
N GLU A 78 -52.26 7.72 -24.60
CA GLU A 78 -51.04 7.09 -24.13
C GLU A 78 -49.99 7.10 -25.23
N SER A 79 -48.73 7.38 -24.87
CA SER A 79 -47.64 7.46 -25.84
C SER A 79 -46.48 6.56 -25.42
N LEU A 80 -45.99 5.76 -26.36
CA LEU A 80 -44.78 4.95 -26.23
C LEU A 80 -43.67 5.60 -27.07
N ALA A 81 -42.54 5.91 -26.44
CA ALA A 81 -41.36 6.42 -27.13
C ALA A 81 -40.32 5.32 -27.28
N ILE A 82 -39.89 5.06 -28.52
CA ILE A 82 -38.90 4.03 -28.86
C ILE A 82 -37.66 4.73 -29.45
N PRO A 83 -36.57 4.87 -28.70
CA PRO A 83 -35.34 5.47 -29.21
C PRO A 83 -34.63 4.55 -30.21
N TYR A 84 -33.92 5.13 -31.17
CA TYR A 84 -33.04 4.41 -32.10
C TYR A 84 -31.72 5.17 -32.32
N MET A 85 -30.69 4.43 -32.72
CA MET A 85 -29.37 4.96 -33.09
C MET A 85 -28.82 4.15 -34.27
N GLY A 86 -28.16 4.83 -35.21
CA GLY A 86 -27.53 4.22 -36.37
C GLY A 86 -26.20 4.90 -36.71
N LEU A 87 -25.40 4.20 -37.51
CA LEU A 87 -24.10 4.65 -38.03
C LEU A 87 -24.13 4.51 -39.55
N ALA A 88 -23.89 5.60 -40.27
CA ALA A 88 -23.86 5.60 -41.73
C ALA A 88 -22.40 5.53 -42.25
N ALA A 89 -21.70 4.45 -41.90
CA ALA A 89 -20.34 4.19 -42.34
C ALA A 89 -20.07 2.68 -42.47
N ASP A 90 -19.18 2.32 -43.39
CA ASP A 90 -18.62 0.96 -43.45
C ASP A 90 -17.41 0.90 -42.51
N LEU A 91 -17.65 0.47 -41.27
CA LEU A 91 -16.62 0.38 -40.25
C LEU A 91 -15.43 -0.50 -40.68
N LYS A 92 -15.65 -1.52 -41.51
CA LYS A 92 -14.56 -2.40 -41.96
C LYS A 92 -13.63 -1.68 -42.93
N LYS A 93 -14.20 -0.86 -43.82
CA LYS A 93 -13.43 -0.03 -44.75
C LYS A 93 -12.75 1.15 -44.06
N GLU A 94 -13.44 1.83 -43.15
CA GLU A 94 -12.93 3.06 -42.51
C GLU A 94 -11.90 2.79 -41.41
N MET A 95 -11.93 1.61 -40.79
CA MET A 95 -11.00 1.21 -39.72
C MET A 95 -9.89 0.24 -40.20
N ASP A 96 -9.60 0.22 -41.50
CA ASP A 96 -8.61 -0.67 -42.09
C ASP A 96 -7.16 -0.28 -41.72
N ASP A 97 -6.85 1.02 -41.74
CA ASP A 97 -5.54 1.54 -41.33
C ASP A 97 -5.50 1.82 -39.83
N MET A 98 -4.63 1.07 -39.13
CA MET A 98 -4.52 1.10 -37.66
C MET A 98 -3.57 2.17 -37.15
N TYR A 99 -2.67 2.69 -37.99
CA TYR A 99 -1.57 3.57 -37.54
C TYR A 99 -1.68 4.97 -38.12
N MET A 100 -1.18 5.96 -37.38
CA MET A 100 -1.00 7.31 -37.90
C MET A 100 0.10 7.34 -38.96
N HIS A 101 -0.01 8.24 -39.93
CA HIS A 101 0.96 8.35 -41.02
C HIS A 101 2.39 8.55 -40.47
N GLY A 102 3.33 7.71 -40.91
CA GLY A 102 4.72 7.71 -40.44
C GLY A 102 5.01 6.78 -39.25
N PHE A 103 4.02 6.00 -38.80
CA PHE A 103 4.17 4.95 -37.78
C PHE A 103 3.69 3.59 -38.31
N PRO A 104 4.15 2.46 -37.74
CA PRO A 104 5.23 2.33 -36.75
C PRO A 104 6.59 2.79 -37.28
N LYS A 105 7.49 3.21 -36.38
CA LYS A 105 8.87 3.57 -36.70
C LYS A 105 9.82 2.95 -35.69
N ALA A 106 10.88 2.31 -36.17
CA ALA A 106 11.94 1.79 -35.32
C ALA A 106 13.24 2.57 -35.52
N THR A 107 13.87 2.97 -34.42
CA THR A 107 15.20 3.62 -34.42
C THR A 107 16.04 3.11 -33.26
N THR A 108 17.27 3.61 -33.12
CA THR A 108 18.10 3.31 -31.95
C THR A 108 17.87 4.31 -30.79
N THR A 109 18.16 3.93 -29.55
CA THR A 109 17.84 4.70 -28.32
C THR A 109 18.68 5.97 -28.09
N TYR A 110 19.97 5.97 -28.43
CA TYR A 110 20.89 7.08 -28.10
C TYR A 110 21.02 8.09 -29.24
N ASN A 111 21.07 7.60 -30.47
CA ASN A 111 21.32 8.45 -31.66
C ASN A 111 20.08 8.65 -32.55
N PHE A 112 18.95 8.02 -32.22
CA PHE A 112 17.70 8.05 -33.01
C PHE A 112 17.88 7.66 -34.48
N ILE A 113 18.85 6.78 -34.76
CA ILE A 113 19.18 6.37 -36.13
C ILE A 113 18.11 5.38 -36.61
N PRO A 114 17.44 5.62 -37.75
CA PRO A 114 16.47 4.68 -38.31
C PRO A 114 17.06 3.27 -38.46
N ILE A 115 16.27 2.24 -38.17
CA ILE A 115 16.74 0.85 -38.23
C ILE A 115 17.26 0.46 -39.63
N GLU A 116 16.79 1.15 -40.67
CA GLU A 116 17.25 1.00 -42.06
C GLU A 116 18.68 1.51 -42.28
N GLU A 117 19.11 2.49 -41.50
CA GLU A 117 20.45 3.11 -41.59
C GLU A 117 21.46 2.44 -40.66
N LYS A 118 21.00 1.76 -39.61
CA LYS A 118 21.81 0.99 -38.67
C LYS A 118 21.12 -0.34 -38.32
N PRO A 119 21.21 -1.36 -39.19
CA PRO A 119 20.51 -2.62 -39.00
C PRO A 119 21.22 -3.57 -38.02
N TYR A 120 22.19 -3.11 -37.24
CA TYR A 120 22.92 -3.94 -36.31
C TYR A 120 23.12 -3.27 -34.94
N TRP A 121 22.96 -4.06 -33.87
CA TRP A 121 23.16 -3.62 -32.50
C TRP A 121 23.47 -4.80 -31.58
N THR A 122 23.91 -4.47 -30.38
CA THR A 122 24.17 -5.36 -29.26
C THR A 122 22.96 -5.37 -28.33
N ASN A 123 22.69 -6.50 -27.71
CA ASN A 123 21.58 -6.69 -26.79
C ASN A 123 22.07 -6.79 -25.33
N GLU A 124 23.17 -6.10 -25.01
CA GLU A 124 23.71 -6.04 -23.65
C GLU A 124 23.01 -4.94 -22.85
N ILE A 125 22.37 -5.33 -21.75
CA ILE A 125 21.51 -4.43 -20.98
C ILE A 125 22.30 -3.54 -20.00
N TRP A 126 23.60 -3.80 -19.82
CA TRP A 126 24.44 -3.22 -18.76
C TRP A 126 25.57 -2.33 -19.27
N GLN A 127 25.65 -2.10 -20.57
CA GLN A 127 26.56 -1.14 -21.19
C GLN A 127 25.73 0.04 -21.69
N ASP A 128 26.24 1.28 -21.63
CA ASP A 128 25.55 2.47 -22.18
C ASP A 128 25.47 2.39 -23.73
N GLU A 129 24.59 1.51 -24.24
CA GLU A 129 24.51 1.12 -25.64
C GLU A 129 23.28 1.69 -26.36
N ASP A 130 23.31 1.56 -27.69
CA ASP A 130 22.32 2.10 -28.61
C ASP A 130 21.37 0.96 -29.03
N TRP A 131 20.31 0.72 -28.23
CA TRP A 131 19.35 -0.38 -28.36
C TRP A 131 18.19 -0.05 -29.30
N LEU A 132 17.36 -1.06 -29.62
CA LEU A 132 16.19 -0.87 -30.47
C LEU A 132 14.99 -0.34 -29.68
N TRP A 133 14.37 0.73 -30.18
CA TRP A 133 13.05 1.16 -29.75
C TRP A 133 12.04 1.03 -30.91
N LEU A 134 10.76 0.84 -30.61
CA LEU A 134 9.69 0.85 -31.61
C LEU A 134 8.63 1.85 -31.17
N THR A 135 8.47 2.92 -31.94
CA THR A 135 7.46 3.93 -31.68
C THR A 135 6.22 3.66 -32.51
N ILE A 136 5.05 3.73 -31.86
CA ILE A 136 3.75 3.59 -32.49
C ILE A 136 2.84 4.77 -32.15
N GLN A 137 1.86 4.98 -33.02
CA GLN A 137 0.73 5.84 -32.74
C GLN A 137 -0.49 5.25 -33.45
N MET A 138 -1.44 4.71 -32.69
CA MET A 138 -2.60 4.02 -33.25
C MET A 138 -3.81 4.95 -33.40
N LYS A 139 -4.58 4.75 -34.48
CA LYS A 139 -5.85 5.44 -34.73
C LYS A 139 -7.02 4.84 -33.94
N TRP A 140 -6.99 3.52 -33.77
CA TRP A 140 -8.09 2.72 -33.21
C TRP A 140 -7.59 1.75 -32.15
N GLY A 141 -8.51 1.26 -31.30
CA GLY A 141 -8.20 0.15 -30.42
C GLY A 141 -8.08 -1.17 -31.20
N SER A 142 -7.25 -2.08 -30.72
CA SER A 142 -7.04 -3.41 -31.28
C SER A 142 -7.35 -4.49 -30.25
N LYS A 143 -7.87 -5.64 -30.68
CA LYS A 143 -7.99 -6.80 -29.78
C LYS A 143 -6.66 -7.45 -29.49
N GLU A 144 -5.71 -7.37 -30.41
CA GLU A 144 -4.38 -7.95 -30.26
C GLU A 144 -3.34 -7.07 -30.95
N LEU A 145 -2.27 -6.75 -30.24
CA LEU A 145 -1.07 -6.12 -30.77
C LEU A 145 0.07 -7.12 -30.58
N ARG A 146 0.88 -7.33 -31.61
CA ARG A 146 1.97 -8.31 -31.59
C ARG A 146 3.28 -7.67 -32.03
N TRP A 147 4.36 -8.08 -31.38
CA TRP A 147 5.73 -7.86 -31.83
C TRP A 147 6.45 -9.21 -31.83
N ASP A 148 6.72 -9.72 -33.02
CA ASP A 148 7.17 -11.08 -33.29
C ASP A 148 8.52 -11.07 -34.02
N ILE A 149 9.39 -12.02 -33.68
CA ILE A 149 10.72 -12.21 -34.27
C ILE A 149 10.76 -13.49 -35.12
N TYR A 150 11.35 -13.39 -36.30
CA TYR A 150 11.52 -14.48 -37.26
C TYR A 150 12.98 -14.61 -37.71
N GLU A 151 13.33 -15.78 -38.24
CA GLU A 151 14.60 -16.06 -38.90
C GLU A 151 14.87 -15.14 -40.09
N ALA A 152 16.15 -14.95 -40.43
CA ALA A 152 16.55 -14.17 -41.59
C ALA A 152 15.94 -14.71 -42.90
N GLY A 153 15.37 -13.80 -43.71
CA GLY A 153 14.79 -14.15 -45.01
C GLY A 153 13.34 -14.64 -44.96
N TRP A 154 12.70 -14.57 -43.78
CA TRP A 154 11.29 -14.88 -43.60
C TRP A 154 10.35 -14.01 -44.46
N ASN A 155 9.30 -14.61 -45.03
CA ASN A 155 8.28 -13.93 -45.84
C ASN A 155 6.88 -14.00 -45.21
N GLU A 156 6.02 -13.03 -45.50
CA GLU A 156 4.65 -13.00 -44.93
C GLU A 156 3.81 -14.21 -45.36
N SER A 157 4.08 -14.78 -46.53
CA SER A 157 3.37 -15.96 -47.03
C SER A 157 3.54 -17.20 -46.14
N ASP A 158 4.59 -17.21 -45.31
CA ASP A 158 4.92 -18.32 -44.42
C ASP A 158 4.35 -18.10 -43.01
N TRP A 159 3.61 -17.01 -42.80
CA TRP A 159 2.99 -16.66 -41.53
C TRP A 159 1.78 -17.55 -41.21
N SER A 160 1.70 -18.00 -39.96
CA SER A 160 0.55 -18.71 -39.41
C SER A 160 0.09 -18.11 -38.07
N TYR A 161 -1.17 -18.34 -37.71
CA TYR A 161 -1.74 -17.92 -36.44
C TYR A 161 -2.41 -19.10 -35.71
N PRO A 162 -2.21 -19.24 -34.38
CA PRO A 162 -1.20 -18.53 -33.60
C PRO A 162 0.21 -18.96 -34.03
N PRO A 163 1.19 -18.05 -34.09
CA PRO A 163 2.55 -18.43 -34.45
C PRO A 163 3.14 -19.33 -33.36
N ALA A 164 3.79 -20.42 -33.77
CA ALA A 164 4.37 -21.42 -32.88
C ALA A 164 5.89 -21.47 -33.06
N VAL A 165 6.64 -21.49 -31.94
CA VAL A 165 8.11 -21.41 -31.97
C VAL A 165 8.68 -22.58 -32.79
N GLY A 166 9.53 -22.27 -33.77
CA GLY A 166 10.13 -23.24 -34.69
C GLY A 166 9.30 -23.54 -35.94
N GLU A 167 8.08 -23.03 -36.07
CA GLU A 167 7.26 -23.14 -37.28
C GLU A 167 7.36 -21.89 -38.14
N GLY A 168 7.47 -22.06 -39.47
CA GLY A 168 7.51 -20.93 -40.40
C GLY A 168 8.62 -19.91 -40.12
N GLY A 169 9.72 -20.34 -39.49
CA GLY A 169 10.82 -19.46 -39.08
C GLY A 169 10.53 -18.57 -37.87
N TYR A 170 9.43 -18.80 -37.12
CA TYR A 170 9.09 -18.01 -35.93
C TYR A 170 9.99 -18.35 -34.73
N ILE A 171 10.61 -17.32 -34.15
CA ILE A 171 11.52 -17.44 -33.00
C ILE A 171 10.78 -17.19 -31.69
N GLY A 172 9.88 -16.20 -31.65
CA GLY A 172 9.11 -15.84 -30.46
C GLY A 172 8.61 -14.41 -30.48
N SER A 173 7.74 -14.07 -29.53
CA SER A 173 7.28 -12.69 -29.32
C SER A 173 8.24 -11.92 -28.42
N VAL A 174 8.27 -10.61 -28.57
CA VAL A 174 9.09 -9.68 -27.79
C VAL A 174 8.51 -9.48 -26.38
N ALA A 175 9.38 -9.32 -25.38
CA ALA A 175 9.04 -8.63 -24.14
C ALA A 175 9.67 -7.24 -24.13
N TYR A 176 8.86 -6.20 -23.91
CA TYR A 176 9.31 -4.82 -23.94
C TYR A 176 9.30 -4.21 -22.54
N TYR A 177 10.07 -3.14 -22.34
CA TYR A 177 10.11 -2.41 -21.07
C TYR A 177 9.16 -1.20 -21.11
N ASP A 178 8.24 -1.11 -20.13
CA ASP A 178 7.16 -0.10 -20.06
C ASP A 178 7.33 0.84 -18.86
N ARG A 179 8.29 1.77 -18.95
CA ARG A 179 8.37 2.93 -18.05
C ARG A 179 9.35 3.96 -18.58
N SER A 180 8.84 5.07 -19.11
CA SER A 180 9.30 6.40 -18.71
C SER A 180 8.58 7.51 -19.48
N ASP A 181 8.34 8.61 -18.78
CA ASP A 181 8.09 9.92 -19.38
C ASP A 181 9.44 10.55 -19.84
N THR A 182 10.49 9.72 -20.05
CA THR A 182 11.85 10.14 -20.42
C THR A 182 12.17 9.68 -21.85
N GLU A 183 12.99 10.45 -22.57
CA GLU A 183 13.34 10.14 -23.96
C GLU A 183 14.36 8.98 -24.09
N TYR A 184 14.91 8.46 -22.99
CA TYR A 184 15.94 7.40 -22.95
C TYR A 184 15.85 6.58 -21.65
N TRP A 185 16.12 5.27 -21.76
CA TRP A 185 16.24 4.34 -20.62
C TRP A 185 17.71 4.13 -20.23
N SER A 186 18.02 4.21 -18.93
CA SER A 186 19.36 4.04 -18.38
C SER A 186 19.36 2.97 -17.28
N PRO A 187 20.20 1.92 -17.39
CA PRO A 187 20.34 0.90 -16.35
C PRO A 187 20.86 1.46 -15.01
N PHE A 188 21.38 2.69 -15.01
CA PHE A 188 21.98 3.35 -13.85
C PHE A 188 21.06 4.35 -13.15
N SER A 189 20.00 4.82 -13.82
CA SER A 189 19.09 5.84 -13.25
C SER A 189 17.62 5.44 -13.21
N ASP A 190 17.21 4.39 -13.90
CA ASP A 190 15.83 3.93 -13.89
C ASP A 190 15.60 2.88 -12.79
N SER A 191 14.53 3.08 -12.01
CA SER A 191 14.28 2.34 -10.76
C SER A 191 13.66 0.96 -10.94
N SER A 192 13.21 0.62 -12.15
CA SER A 192 12.75 -0.71 -12.54
C SER A 192 13.90 -1.46 -13.21
N GLY A 193 14.22 -2.66 -12.70
CA GLY A 193 15.30 -3.47 -13.24
C GLY A 193 15.01 -3.96 -14.68
N PRO A 194 16.04 -4.37 -15.44
CA PRO A 194 15.90 -4.77 -16.86
C PRO A 194 15.07 -6.03 -17.12
N PHE A 195 14.53 -6.64 -16.07
CA PHE A 195 13.64 -7.79 -16.11
C PHE A 195 12.18 -7.44 -15.83
N ASP A 196 11.88 -6.16 -15.55
CA ASP A 196 10.52 -5.64 -15.44
C ASP A 196 9.95 -5.36 -16.84
N VAL A 197 9.70 -6.44 -17.58
CA VAL A 197 9.28 -6.42 -18.98
C VAL A 197 7.84 -6.93 -19.13
N ILE A 198 7.12 -6.36 -20.10
CA ILE A 198 5.76 -6.73 -20.47
C ILE A 198 5.83 -7.56 -21.77
N PRO A 199 5.34 -8.82 -21.77
CA PRO A 199 5.37 -9.67 -22.95
C PRO A 199 4.30 -9.30 -23.97
N PHE A 200 4.62 -9.40 -25.26
CA PHE A 200 3.64 -9.50 -26.34
C PHE A 200 3.11 -10.95 -26.45
N PRO A 201 1.86 -11.16 -26.89
CA PRO A 201 0.90 -10.18 -27.41
C PRO A 201 0.27 -9.30 -26.33
N LEU A 202 -0.05 -8.04 -26.66
CA LEU A 202 -0.93 -7.20 -25.84
C LEU A 202 -2.37 -7.40 -26.29
N GLU A 203 -3.24 -7.76 -25.36
CA GLU A 203 -4.65 -8.02 -25.63
C GLU A 203 -5.55 -6.85 -25.22
N ASN A 204 -6.66 -6.67 -25.94
CA ASN A 204 -7.71 -5.69 -25.63
C ASN A 204 -7.20 -4.25 -25.48
N VAL A 205 -6.36 -3.81 -26.42
CA VAL A 205 -5.86 -2.44 -26.48
C VAL A 205 -7.00 -1.48 -26.82
N HIS A 206 -7.57 -0.85 -25.80
CA HIS A 206 -8.68 0.09 -25.95
C HIS A 206 -8.24 1.38 -26.66
N ARG A 207 -9.17 2.05 -27.36
CA ARG A 207 -8.92 3.35 -28.03
C ARG A 207 -8.49 4.48 -27.08
N ASN A 208 -8.79 4.38 -25.80
CA ASN A 208 -8.36 5.35 -24.78
C ASN A 208 -7.13 4.87 -24.00
N ALA A 209 -6.50 3.76 -24.41
CA ALA A 209 -5.28 3.30 -23.79
C ALA A 209 -4.12 4.28 -24.07
N ILE A 210 -3.05 4.17 -23.27
CA ILE A 210 -1.85 4.99 -23.46
C ILE A 210 -1.24 4.81 -24.87
N TYR A 211 -1.37 3.61 -25.44
CA TYR A 211 -0.87 3.22 -26.78
C TYR A 211 -1.59 3.89 -27.96
N THR A 212 -2.80 4.42 -27.72
CA THR A 212 -3.69 5.00 -28.75
C THR A 212 -3.91 6.50 -28.56
N SER A 213 -3.66 7.03 -27.36
CA SER A 213 -3.87 8.44 -27.01
C SER A 213 -2.64 9.32 -27.20
N TYR A 214 -1.43 8.75 -27.14
CA TYR A 214 -0.16 9.43 -27.36
C TYR A 214 0.77 8.62 -28.26
N ARG A 215 1.87 9.26 -28.71
CA ARG A 215 3.01 8.53 -29.27
C ARG A 215 3.58 7.63 -28.17
N HIS A 216 3.57 6.31 -28.38
CA HIS A 216 4.09 5.35 -27.42
C HIS A 216 5.34 4.65 -27.97
N THR A 217 6.31 4.39 -27.10
CA THR A 217 7.60 3.79 -27.46
C THR A 217 7.80 2.50 -26.67
N PHE A 218 8.01 1.41 -27.38
CA PHE A 218 8.38 0.12 -26.81
C PHE A 218 9.90 -0.03 -26.85
N PHE A 219 10.53 -0.19 -25.69
CA PHE A 219 11.97 -0.45 -25.60
C PHE A 219 12.21 -1.96 -25.63
N TRP A 220 13.06 -2.42 -26.56
CA TRP A 220 13.41 -3.84 -26.64
C TRP A 220 14.89 -4.08 -26.43
N PHE A 221 15.21 -4.76 -25.33
CA PHE A 221 16.57 -5.12 -24.96
C PHE A 221 16.96 -6.53 -25.42
N GLY A 222 16.27 -7.10 -26.41
CA GLY A 222 16.52 -8.45 -26.91
C GLY A 222 15.87 -9.58 -26.09
N VAL A 223 14.97 -9.26 -25.15
CA VAL A 223 14.27 -10.25 -24.33
C VAL A 223 13.01 -10.74 -25.06
N LEU A 224 12.81 -12.06 -25.13
CA LEU A 224 11.60 -12.68 -25.66
C LEU A 224 10.56 -12.87 -24.55
N ALA A 225 9.28 -13.00 -24.90
CA ALA A 225 8.16 -13.15 -23.96
C ALA A 225 8.27 -14.38 -23.03
N ASN A 226 9.07 -15.38 -23.40
CA ASN A 226 9.39 -16.53 -22.56
C ASN A 226 10.51 -16.24 -21.53
N GLY A 227 11.02 -15.01 -21.48
CA GLY A 227 12.10 -14.57 -20.60
C GLY A 227 13.51 -14.87 -21.09
N SER A 228 13.67 -15.52 -22.25
CA SER A 228 14.99 -15.80 -22.83
C SER A 228 15.54 -14.59 -23.57
N GLN A 229 16.87 -14.44 -23.55
CA GLN A 229 17.58 -13.47 -24.37
C GLN A 229 17.70 -14.03 -25.80
N ILE A 230 17.43 -13.20 -26.80
CA ILE A 230 17.64 -13.60 -28.19
C ILE A 230 19.13 -13.81 -28.47
N GLU A 231 19.43 -14.90 -29.17
CA GLU A 231 20.80 -15.24 -29.56
C GLU A 231 21.36 -14.26 -30.59
N PRO A 232 22.69 -14.15 -30.73
CA PRO A 232 23.30 -13.38 -31.79
C PRO A 232 22.99 -13.99 -33.15
N GLY A 233 22.58 -13.18 -34.12
CA GLY A 233 22.13 -13.68 -35.41
C GLY A 233 21.46 -12.62 -36.28
N ASN A 234 20.95 -13.07 -37.43
CA ASN A 234 20.18 -12.23 -38.34
C ASN A 234 18.69 -12.57 -38.22
N TYR A 235 17.85 -11.55 -38.09
CA TYR A 235 16.42 -11.69 -37.83
C TYR A 235 15.58 -10.74 -38.67
N THR A 236 14.29 -11.04 -38.77
CA THR A 236 13.26 -10.15 -39.31
C THR A 236 12.18 -9.96 -38.26
N MET A 237 11.78 -8.71 -38.01
CA MET A 237 10.73 -8.40 -37.05
C MET A 237 9.42 -8.07 -37.74
N ARG A 238 8.32 -8.49 -37.12
CA ARG A 238 6.96 -8.19 -37.52
C ARG A 238 6.24 -7.54 -36.35
N PHE A 239 5.79 -6.30 -36.54
CA PHE A 239 4.89 -5.63 -35.60
C PHE A 239 3.52 -5.52 -36.24
N ALA A 240 2.46 -5.95 -35.55
CA ALA A 240 1.15 -6.04 -36.15
C ALA A 240 0.01 -5.75 -35.17
N ALA A 241 -0.96 -4.94 -35.61
CA ALA A 241 -2.22 -4.71 -34.91
C ALA A 241 -3.36 -5.40 -35.65
N LEU A 242 -4.16 -6.20 -34.94
CA LEU A 242 -5.36 -6.80 -35.49
C LEU A 242 -6.41 -5.73 -35.77
N LYS A 243 -6.96 -5.70 -36.99
CA LYS A 243 -8.02 -4.75 -37.35
C LYS A 243 -9.29 -5.06 -36.53
N PRO A 244 -10.11 -4.05 -36.15
CA PRO A 244 -11.26 -4.23 -35.25
C PRO A 244 -12.32 -5.27 -35.65
N PHE A 245 -12.35 -5.67 -36.93
CA PHE A 245 -13.24 -6.68 -37.51
C PHE A 245 -12.47 -7.79 -38.24
N GLY A 246 -11.16 -7.85 -38.03
CA GLY A 246 -10.26 -8.80 -38.67
C GLY A 246 -10.37 -10.19 -38.07
N ASP A 247 -10.20 -11.20 -38.90
CA ASP A 247 -9.96 -12.58 -38.49
C ASP A 247 -8.46 -12.73 -38.16
N PRO A 248 -8.08 -13.05 -36.92
CA PRO A 248 -6.66 -13.18 -36.56
C PRO A 248 -5.96 -14.27 -37.36
N ALA A 249 -6.67 -15.24 -37.95
CA ALA A 249 -6.08 -16.28 -38.80
C ALA A 249 -5.62 -15.78 -40.18
N LYS A 250 -5.96 -14.56 -40.59
CA LYS A 250 -5.69 -14.02 -41.91
C LYS A 250 -4.70 -12.87 -41.84
N SER A 251 -3.55 -13.00 -42.50
CA SER A 251 -2.49 -11.97 -42.45
C SER A 251 -3.00 -10.60 -42.95
N GLU A 252 -3.85 -10.57 -43.98
CA GLU A 252 -4.41 -9.34 -44.54
C GLU A 252 -5.33 -8.56 -43.58
N ASP A 253 -5.83 -9.22 -42.53
CA ASP A 253 -6.65 -8.62 -41.49
C ASP A 253 -5.81 -8.00 -40.35
N TRP A 254 -4.48 -8.01 -40.49
CA TRP A 254 -3.54 -7.29 -39.64
C TRP A 254 -2.97 -6.07 -40.37
N SER A 255 -2.81 -4.97 -39.64
CA SER A 255 -2.00 -3.85 -40.10
C SER A 255 -0.56 -4.10 -39.66
N ILE A 256 0.33 -4.34 -40.63
CA ILE A 256 1.66 -4.92 -40.40
C ILE A 256 2.75 -3.90 -40.74
N TRP A 257 3.73 -3.81 -39.84
CA TRP A 257 5.04 -3.22 -40.11
C TRP A 257 6.10 -4.32 -40.05
N LYS A 258 7.06 -4.27 -40.98
CA LYS A 258 8.19 -5.19 -41.04
C LYS A 258 9.49 -4.42 -40.97
N SER A 259 10.43 -4.94 -40.19
CA SER A 259 11.80 -4.42 -40.20
C SER A 259 12.53 -4.84 -41.48
N PRO A 260 13.60 -4.12 -41.89
CA PRO A 260 14.65 -4.73 -42.69
C PRO A 260 15.27 -5.94 -41.95
N GLN A 261 16.10 -6.72 -42.63
CA GLN A 261 16.90 -7.72 -41.93
C GLN A 261 17.85 -7.04 -40.95
N VAL A 262 17.85 -7.52 -39.71
CA VAL A 262 18.63 -6.94 -38.61
C VAL A 262 19.61 -7.95 -38.04
N SER A 263 20.81 -7.49 -37.66
CA SER A 263 21.87 -8.31 -37.07
C SER A 263 22.02 -8.00 -35.57
N ILE A 264 21.74 -8.97 -34.72
CA ILE A 264 21.99 -8.89 -33.28
C ILE A 264 23.37 -9.47 -33.01
N LEU A 265 24.25 -8.67 -32.43
CA LEU A 265 25.68 -9.00 -32.30
C LEU A 265 26.03 -9.77 -31.02
N GLY A 266 25.14 -9.83 -30.01
CA GLY A 266 25.39 -10.51 -28.74
C GLY A 266 26.23 -9.73 -27.75
N ASN A 267 26.63 -10.42 -26.66
CA ASN A 267 27.59 -9.89 -25.69
C ASN A 267 29.00 -9.90 -26.30
N GLN A 268 29.49 -8.74 -26.74
CA GLN A 268 30.85 -8.64 -27.26
C GLN A 268 31.82 -8.44 -26.10
N SER A 269 32.25 -9.55 -25.50
CA SER A 269 33.47 -9.56 -24.70
C SER A 269 34.66 -9.13 -25.59
N LEU A 270 35.06 -7.85 -25.50
CA LEU A 270 36.32 -7.16 -25.85
C LEU A 270 37.29 -7.64 -26.96
N GLU A 271 37.17 -8.82 -27.57
CA GLU A 271 38.11 -9.38 -28.55
C GLU A 271 37.78 -9.01 -30.00
N SER A 272 36.55 -8.62 -30.33
CA SER A 272 36.15 -8.18 -31.69
C SER A 272 36.45 -6.71 -32.00
N SER A 273 36.83 -5.91 -30.99
CA SER A 273 37.25 -4.51 -31.17
C SER A 273 38.63 -4.35 -31.85
N ILE A 274 39.33 -5.47 -32.09
CA ILE A 274 40.67 -5.51 -32.70
C ILE A 274 40.61 -5.43 -34.24
N ALA A 275 39.46 -5.67 -34.87
CA ALA A 275 39.34 -5.63 -36.34
C ALA A 275 39.05 -4.24 -36.94
N MET A 276 38.65 -3.23 -36.14
CA MET A 276 38.22 -1.92 -36.65
C MET A 276 39.12 -0.73 -36.25
N LYS A 277 40.20 -0.96 -35.49
CA LYS A 277 41.14 0.08 -35.04
C LYS A 277 42.46 0.10 -35.82
N SER A 278 42.44 -0.19 -37.12
CA SER A 278 43.61 -0.06 -38.00
C SER A 278 43.73 1.32 -38.67
N PHE A 279 43.30 2.41 -38.05
CA PHE A 279 43.54 3.77 -38.57
C PHE A 279 43.57 4.80 -37.43
N ALA A 280 44.61 4.77 -36.60
CA ALA A 280 45.06 5.96 -35.86
C ALA A 280 46.44 5.69 -35.24
N THR A 281 47.47 6.10 -35.97
CA THR A 281 48.87 6.15 -35.56
C THR A 281 49.16 7.25 -34.52
N THR A 282 50.18 6.99 -33.67
CA THR A 282 51.02 7.93 -32.87
C THR A 282 50.33 8.65 -31.68
N ALA A 283 50.81 8.71 -30.43
CA ALA A 283 52.09 8.44 -29.75
C ALA A 283 51.81 8.22 -28.23
N ALA A 284 52.39 7.21 -27.55
CA ALA A 284 53.51 7.29 -26.57
C ALA A 284 53.51 8.56 -25.66
N VAL A 285 53.53 8.53 -24.31
CA VAL A 285 54.55 7.98 -23.38
C VAL A 285 54.07 8.08 -21.89
N ALA A 286 54.38 7.05 -21.09
CA ALA A 286 54.62 6.93 -19.62
C ALA A 286 53.77 7.72 -18.58
N GLN A 287 53.04 7.06 -17.67
CA GLN A 287 53.49 6.47 -16.38
C GLN A 287 54.30 7.42 -15.47
N LEU A 288 53.70 7.89 -14.36
CA LEU A 288 53.97 7.51 -12.95
C LEU A 288 53.48 8.60 -11.98
N LEU A 289 53.06 8.16 -10.79
CA LEU A 289 52.84 8.87 -9.50
C LEU A 289 51.40 9.00 -9.00
N LEU A 290 51.29 8.67 -7.70
CA LEU A 290 50.21 8.88 -6.74
C LEU A 290 49.22 7.72 -6.57
N GLY A 291 49.69 6.73 -5.81
CA GLY A 291 48.82 6.08 -4.84
C GLY A 291 48.48 7.06 -3.71
N LEU A 292 47.18 7.18 -3.45
CA LEU A 292 46.49 7.49 -2.19
C LEU A 292 45.01 7.69 -2.54
N LEU A 293 44.12 7.15 -1.69
CA LEU A 293 42.65 7.18 -1.75
C LEU A 293 41.98 6.06 -2.56
N GLN A 294 41.60 5.00 -1.84
CA GLN A 294 40.34 4.31 -2.13
C GLN A 294 39.18 5.18 -1.59
N PRO A 295 38.15 5.49 -2.38
CA PRO A 295 36.82 5.74 -1.86
C PRO A 295 35.97 4.47 -1.95
N ALA A 296 35.18 4.28 -0.90
CA ALA A 296 34.13 3.29 -0.80
C ALA A 296 33.13 3.43 -1.97
N LEU A 297 32.66 2.28 -2.45
CA LEU A 297 31.50 2.16 -3.33
C LEU A 297 30.26 2.68 -2.58
N ALA A 298 29.86 3.91 -2.88
CA ALA A 298 28.54 4.44 -2.55
C ALA A 298 27.60 4.14 -3.73
N ALA A 299 26.46 3.53 -3.43
CA ALA A 299 25.39 3.30 -4.41
C ALA A 299 24.79 4.64 -4.89
N PRO A 300 24.28 4.73 -6.13
CA PRO A 300 23.70 5.96 -6.66
C PRO A 300 22.38 6.29 -5.97
N SER A 301 22.28 7.48 -5.39
CA SER A 301 21.06 8.09 -4.87
C SER A 301 20.38 8.89 -5.99
N THR A 302 19.16 8.52 -6.40
CA THR A 302 18.33 9.38 -7.26
C THR A 302 17.38 10.23 -6.41
N TYR A 303 17.98 11.23 -5.77
CA TYR A 303 17.43 12.58 -5.57
C TYR A 303 18.65 13.50 -5.67
N ALA A 304 18.64 14.47 -6.60
CA ALA A 304 19.78 15.39 -6.80
C ALA A 304 19.91 16.47 -5.70
N GLY A 305 19.42 16.15 -4.50
CA GLY A 305 19.54 16.94 -3.27
C GLY A 305 19.36 16.04 -2.03
N PRO A 306 19.89 16.43 -0.87
CA PRO A 306 19.70 15.69 0.39
C PRO A 306 18.20 15.55 0.73
N PRO A 307 17.72 14.41 1.29
CA PRO A 307 16.30 14.14 1.52
C PRO A 307 15.77 14.98 2.69
N LYS A 308 15.35 16.20 2.38
CA LYS A 308 14.99 17.24 3.35
C LYS A 308 13.50 17.55 3.37
N LEU A 309 12.71 17.02 2.44
CA LEU A 309 11.28 17.31 2.33
C LEU A 309 10.48 16.59 3.42
N GLY A 310 10.82 15.32 3.67
CA GLY A 310 10.16 14.52 4.70
C GLY A 310 10.45 13.04 4.56
N ALA A 311 9.84 12.25 5.43
CA ALA A 311 9.98 10.80 5.41
C ALA A 311 8.77 10.07 5.98
N VAL A 312 8.61 8.83 5.52
CA VAL A 312 7.52 7.91 5.87
C VAL A 312 8.12 6.54 6.13
N ALA A 313 7.76 5.92 7.25
CA ALA A 313 8.08 4.54 7.57
C ALA A 313 6.81 3.77 7.93
N SER A 314 6.63 2.61 7.31
CA SER A 314 5.47 1.76 7.54
C SER A 314 5.80 0.28 7.32
N GLU A 315 4.89 -0.57 7.78
CA GLU A 315 4.99 -2.01 7.62
C GLU A 315 4.87 -2.50 6.16
N THR A 316 4.56 -1.60 5.22
CA THR A 316 4.45 -1.92 3.80
C THR A 316 5.14 -0.88 2.93
N ASP A 317 6.16 -1.31 2.20
CA ASP A 317 7.00 -0.49 1.33
C ASP A 317 6.20 0.29 0.30
N ILE A 318 5.30 -0.34 -0.45
CA ILE A 318 4.43 0.34 -1.42
C ILE A 318 3.58 1.44 -0.74
N CYS A 319 3.20 1.26 0.52
CA CYS A 319 2.45 2.27 1.27
C CYS A 319 3.34 3.44 1.71
N SER A 320 4.58 3.16 2.13
CA SER A 320 5.58 4.20 2.39
C SER A 320 5.93 4.99 1.13
N GLU A 321 5.98 4.33 -0.04
CA GLU A 321 6.20 4.97 -1.34
C GLU A 321 5.03 5.92 -1.68
N ILE A 322 3.78 5.49 -1.47
CA ILE A 322 2.60 6.36 -1.63
C ILE A 322 2.71 7.59 -0.73
N GLY A 323 3.02 7.40 0.56
CA GLY A 323 3.18 8.51 1.50
C GLY A 323 4.25 9.52 1.05
N THR A 324 5.43 9.03 0.64
CA THR A 324 6.49 9.92 0.13
C THR A 324 6.14 10.59 -1.20
N ASN A 325 5.39 9.92 -2.08
CA ASN A 325 4.89 10.55 -3.31
C ASN A 325 3.87 11.66 -3.02
N LEU A 326 3.07 11.55 -1.96
CA LEU A 326 2.18 12.63 -1.51
C LEU A 326 2.98 13.83 -0.96
N LEU A 327 4.09 13.59 -0.25
CA LEU A 327 5.02 14.66 0.13
C LEU A 327 5.56 15.39 -1.12
N LYS A 328 6.03 14.64 -2.14
CA LYS A 328 6.54 15.21 -3.40
C LYS A 328 5.50 16.03 -4.16
N LYS A 329 4.22 15.69 -4.03
CA LYS A 329 3.09 16.43 -4.61
C LYS A 329 2.73 17.71 -3.85
N GLY A 330 3.49 18.09 -2.83
CA GLY A 330 3.26 19.28 -2.03
C GLY A 330 2.42 19.05 -0.77
N GLY A 331 2.09 17.79 -0.47
CA GLY A 331 1.49 17.39 0.80
C GLY A 331 2.49 17.48 1.96
N ASN A 332 1.98 17.32 3.17
CA ASN A 332 2.77 17.30 4.39
C ASN A 332 2.70 15.92 5.09
N ALA A 333 3.28 15.79 6.29
CA ALA A 333 3.32 14.53 7.02
C ALA A 333 1.92 13.98 7.34
N ALA A 334 0.90 14.84 7.54
CA ALA A 334 -0.47 14.38 7.72
C ALA A 334 -1.06 13.79 6.43
N ASP A 335 -0.88 14.46 5.28
CA ASP A 335 -1.31 13.95 3.97
C ASP A 335 -0.64 12.61 3.67
N ALA A 336 0.68 12.53 3.88
CA ALA A 336 1.48 11.33 3.68
C ALA A 336 0.99 10.18 4.55
N LEU A 337 0.72 10.45 5.84
CA LEU A 337 0.22 9.46 6.78
C LEU A 337 -1.17 8.94 6.39
N VAL A 338 -2.11 9.82 6.06
CA VAL A 338 -3.47 9.43 5.65
C VAL A 338 -3.44 8.51 4.43
N GLY A 339 -2.69 8.89 3.37
CA GLY A 339 -2.56 8.04 2.19
C GLY A 339 -1.87 6.69 2.47
N THR A 340 -0.87 6.70 3.36
CA THR A 340 -0.18 5.48 3.81
C THR A 340 -1.14 4.54 4.54
N VAL A 341 -1.97 5.06 5.46
CA VAL A 341 -2.93 4.25 6.23
C VAL A 341 -4.03 3.66 5.34
N PHE A 342 -4.57 4.42 4.38
CA PHE A 342 -5.50 3.85 3.39
C PHE A 342 -4.88 2.73 2.57
N CYS A 343 -3.59 2.85 2.22
CA CYS A 343 -2.88 1.79 1.52
C CYS A 343 -2.73 0.55 2.41
N ILE A 344 -2.33 0.72 3.67
CA ILE A 344 -2.22 -0.38 4.64
C ILE A 344 -3.56 -1.09 4.79
N GLY A 345 -4.68 -0.38 4.93
CA GLY A 345 -6.02 -0.98 4.98
C GLY A 345 -6.41 -1.77 3.71
N THR A 346 -5.72 -1.53 2.60
CA THR A 346 -5.91 -2.24 1.33
C THR A 346 -5.06 -3.50 1.24
N VAL A 347 -3.74 -3.40 1.51
CA VAL A 347 -2.76 -4.47 1.28
C VAL A 347 -2.31 -5.19 2.56
N GLY A 348 -2.23 -4.48 3.68
CA GLY A 348 -1.95 -4.94 5.04
C GLY A 348 -3.22 -5.15 5.86
N MET A 349 -4.34 -5.45 5.20
CA MET A 349 -5.69 -5.49 5.78
C MET A 349 -5.89 -6.52 6.90
N TYR A 350 -4.94 -7.45 7.03
CA TYR A 350 -4.88 -8.43 8.10
C TYR A 350 -4.50 -7.81 9.46
N HIS A 351 -3.91 -6.61 9.48
CA HIS A 351 -3.54 -5.89 10.70
C HIS A 351 -4.42 -4.68 10.97
N SER A 352 -4.80 -3.94 9.93
CA SER A 352 -5.44 -2.61 10.04
C SER A 352 -6.41 -2.32 8.91
N GLY A 353 -7.28 -1.34 9.11
CA GLY A 353 -8.16 -0.82 8.06
C GLY A 353 -9.31 0.01 8.61
N ILE A 354 -10.10 0.57 7.69
CA ILE A 354 -11.11 1.61 8.00
C ILE A 354 -12.19 1.20 9.02
N ALA A 355 -12.35 -0.09 9.28
CA ALA A 355 -13.26 -0.63 10.28
C ALA A 355 -12.58 -0.90 11.65
N GLY A 356 -11.34 -0.47 11.83
CA GLY A 356 -10.57 -0.56 13.07
C GLY A 356 -10.47 0.77 13.81
N GLY A 357 -9.38 0.93 14.54
CA GLY A 357 -9.07 2.12 15.33
C GLY A 357 -7.62 2.15 15.80
N GLY A 358 -7.32 3.04 16.74
CA GLY A 358 -5.94 3.21 17.20
C GLY A 358 -5.66 4.55 17.87
N PHE A 359 -4.38 4.90 17.95
CA PHE A 359 -3.92 6.15 18.56
C PHE A 359 -2.88 6.85 17.69
N MET A 360 -2.95 8.18 17.70
CA MET A 360 -2.01 9.08 17.03
C MET A 360 -1.43 10.05 18.04
N LEU A 361 -0.10 10.15 18.07
CA LEU A 361 0.59 11.27 18.68
C LEU A 361 1.05 12.21 17.57
N VAL A 362 0.56 13.45 17.61
CA VAL A 362 0.89 14.49 16.65
C VAL A 362 1.73 15.56 17.33
N ARG A 363 2.90 15.85 16.77
CA ARG A 363 3.69 17.05 17.08
C ARG A 363 3.49 18.05 15.95
N SER A 364 2.89 19.19 16.25
CA SER A 364 2.65 20.23 15.27
C SER A 364 3.96 20.97 14.89
N PRO A 365 3.96 21.74 13.77
CA PRO A 365 5.12 22.56 13.39
C PRO A 365 5.62 23.53 14.46
N ASN A 366 4.73 23.99 15.35
CA ASN A 366 5.09 24.93 16.42
C ASN A 366 5.57 24.25 17.71
N GLY A 367 5.64 22.91 17.74
CA GLY A 367 6.08 22.12 18.89
C GLY A 367 4.99 21.78 19.91
N THR A 368 3.72 22.12 19.66
CA THR A 368 2.59 21.61 20.47
C THR A 368 2.29 20.15 20.13
N TYR A 369 1.71 19.43 21.10
CA TYR A 369 1.34 18.04 20.94
C TYR A 369 -0.17 17.84 21.06
N GLU A 370 -0.65 16.82 20.38
CA GLU A 370 -2.01 16.33 20.50
C GLU A 370 -2.00 14.80 20.49
N PHE A 371 -2.78 14.20 21.39
CA PHE A 371 -3.10 12.79 21.35
C PHE A 371 -4.54 12.63 20.82
N ILE A 372 -4.64 12.13 19.58
CA ILE A 372 -5.91 11.78 18.95
C ILE A 372 -6.20 10.31 19.25
N ASP A 373 -7.19 10.08 20.09
CA ASP A 373 -7.74 8.76 20.43
C ASP A 373 -8.93 8.45 19.52
N PHE A 374 -8.67 7.61 18.53
CA PHE A 374 -9.66 7.06 17.61
C PHE A 374 -9.85 5.56 17.84
N ARG A 375 -9.63 5.09 19.07
CA ARG A 375 -9.91 3.71 19.47
C ARG A 375 -11.39 3.44 19.40
N GLU A 376 -11.72 2.21 19.07
CA GLU A 376 -13.08 1.71 18.99
C GLU A 376 -13.77 1.83 20.35
N THR A 377 -15.08 2.12 20.31
CA THR A 377 -15.91 2.12 21.51
C THR A 377 -16.77 0.87 21.57
N ALA A 378 -17.09 0.41 22.78
CA ALA A 378 -18.08 -0.62 22.96
C ALA A 378 -19.47 -0.12 22.48
N PRO A 379 -20.23 -0.90 21.69
CA PRO A 379 -21.58 -0.52 21.27
C PRO A 379 -22.49 -0.21 22.47
N ALA A 380 -23.55 0.58 22.27
CA ALA A 380 -24.47 0.98 23.34
C ALA A 380 -25.13 -0.20 24.06
N ALA A 381 -25.28 -1.33 23.37
CA ALA A 381 -25.84 -2.57 23.91
C ALA A 381 -24.82 -3.45 24.65
N ALA A 382 -23.54 -3.07 24.71
CA ALA A 382 -22.51 -3.83 25.41
C ALA A 382 -22.71 -3.76 26.93
N TYR A 383 -22.36 -4.82 27.66
CA TYR A 383 -22.48 -4.88 29.11
C TYR A 383 -21.38 -5.73 29.71
N GLU A 384 -21.14 -5.56 31.01
CA GLU A 384 -19.93 -6.02 31.71
C GLU A 384 -19.61 -7.50 31.50
N ASP A 385 -20.59 -8.38 31.65
CA ASP A 385 -20.44 -9.84 31.66
C ASP A 385 -20.91 -10.51 30.37
N MET A 386 -21.03 -9.76 29.26
CA MET A 386 -21.56 -10.27 27.98
C MET A 386 -20.79 -11.47 27.40
N TYR A 387 -19.52 -11.65 27.80
CA TYR A 387 -18.68 -12.78 27.36
C TYR A 387 -18.45 -13.85 28.43
N ALA A 388 -19.00 -13.71 29.64
CA ALA A 388 -18.72 -14.62 30.75
C ALA A 388 -19.02 -16.10 30.42
N ASN A 389 -20.04 -16.35 29.59
CA ASN A 389 -20.44 -17.69 29.16
C ASN A 389 -19.81 -18.14 27.83
N ASN A 390 -19.16 -17.23 27.08
CA ASN A 390 -18.55 -17.53 25.79
C ASN A 390 -17.47 -16.49 25.44
N THR A 391 -16.24 -16.72 25.89
CA THR A 391 -15.11 -15.84 25.61
C THR A 391 -14.74 -15.82 24.12
N ALA A 392 -15.04 -16.86 23.34
CA ALA A 392 -14.75 -16.86 21.90
C ALA A 392 -15.55 -15.78 21.13
N ALA A 393 -16.70 -15.35 21.68
CA ALA A 393 -17.49 -14.27 21.09
C ALA A 393 -16.85 -12.89 21.21
N SER A 394 -15.80 -12.72 22.03
CA SER A 394 -14.99 -11.49 22.01
C SER A 394 -14.00 -11.47 20.86
N MET A 395 -13.66 -12.65 20.30
CA MET A 395 -12.67 -12.77 19.23
C MET A 395 -13.29 -12.89 17.84
N TYR A 396 -14.44 -13.56 17.70
CA TYR A 396 -15.02 -13.92 16.41
C TYR A 396 -16.49 -13.50 16.28
N GLY A 397 -16.89 -13.14 15.06
CA GLY A 397 -18.28 -12.79 14.73
C GLY A 397 -18.66 -11.36 15.12
N GLY A 398 -19.96 -11.04 15.05
CA GLY A 398 -20.43 -9.67 15.15
C GLY A 398 -20.38 -9.05 16.55
N LEU A 399 -20.36 -9.86 17.62
CA LEU A 399 -20.22 -9.34 18.99
C LEU A 399 -18.82 -8.79 19.27
N ALA A 400 -17.81 -9.39 18.64
CA ALA A 400 -16.42 -9.05 18.81
C ALA A 400 -16.08 -7.61 18.36
N SER A 401 -16.87 -7.05 17.44
CA SER A 401 -16.59 -5.76 16.82
C SER A 401 -16.99 -4.57 17.70
N GLY A 402 -16.01 -3.73 18.03
CA GLY A 402 -16.22 -2.38 18.55
C GLY A 402 -16.59 -1.41 17.42
N VAL A 403 -17.16 -0.25 17.78
CA VAL A 403 -17.55 0.79 16.82
C VAL A 403 -16.29 1.38 16.16
N PRO A 404 -16.11 1.28 14.83
CA PRO A 404 -14.88 1.70 14.17
C PRO A 404 -14.55 3.18 14.29
N GLY A 405 -13.29 3.50 14.57
CA GLY A 405 -12.81 4.87 14.76
C GLY A 405 -11.83 5.41 13.73
N GLU A 406 -11.17 4.54 12.94
CA GLU A 406 -10.06 4.92 12.06
C GLU A 406 -10.40 6.09 11.13
N LEU A 407 -11.51 6.03 10.41
CA LEU A 407 -11.86 7.09 9.45
C LEU A 407 -12.11 8.44 10.11
N ARG A 408 -12.73 8.50 11.30
CA ARG A 408 -12.87 9.76 12.04
C ARG A 408 -11.52 10.29 12.53
N GLY A 409 -10.60 9.39 12.91
CA GLY A 409 -9.22 9.75 13.26
C GLY A 409 -8.51 10.42 12.08
N LEU A 410 -8.53 9.77 10.91
CA LEU A 410 -7.88 10.27 9.70
C LEU A 410 -8.53 11.56 9.19
N GLU A 411 -9.85 11.67 9.22
CA GLU A 411 -10.59 12.88 8.85
C GLU A 411 -10.24 14.06 9.78
N TYR A 412 -10.20 13.83 11.10
CA TYR A 412 -9.81 14.86 12.06
C TYR A 412 -8.39 15.36 11.78
N LEU A 413 -7.44 14.43 11.58
CA LEU A 413 -6.06 14.77 11.27
C LEU A 413 -5.97 15.56 9.96
N HIS A 414 -6.62 15.09 8.90
CA HIS A 414 -6.60 15.74 7.58
C HIS A 414 -7.22 17.13 7.62
N ASN A 415 -8.38 17.30 8.23
CA ASN A 415 -9.03 18.61 8.35
C ASN A 415 -8.18 19.64 9.10
N LYS A 416 -7.40 19.20 10.09
CA LYS A 416 -6.61 20.08 10.94
C LYS A 416 -5.21 20.35 10.39
N TYR A 417 -4.58 19.36 9.78
CA TYR A 417 -3.18 19.43 9.38
C TYR A 417 -2.96 19.23 7.88
N GLY A 418 -3.85 18.56 7.15
CA GLY A 418 -3.66 18.22 5.74
C GLY A 418 -3.60 19.43 4.81
N ARG A 419 -2.98 19.24 3.65
CA ARG A 419 -2.84 20.27 2.60
C ARG A 419 -3.43 19.83 1.26
N LEU A 420 -3.42 18.54 0.97
CA LEU A 420 -3.94 18.01 -0.28
C LEU A 420 -5.45 17.74 -0.16
N PRO A 421 -6.21 17.76 -1.26
CA PRO A 421 -7.60 17.30 -1.26
C PRO A 421 -7.72 15.87 -0.72
N TRP A 422 -8.74 15.61 0.12
CA TRP A 422 -9.00 14.29 0.71
C TRP A 422 -8.99 13.16 -0.33
N ALA A 423 -9.67 13.38 -1.46
CA ALA A 423 -9.76 12.40 -2.54
C ALA A 423 -8.38 12.00 -3.11
N ASP A 424 -7.41 12.92 -3.14
CA ASP A 424 -6.05 12.64 -3.63
C ASP A 424 -5.28 11.70 -2.69
N LEU A 425 -5.65 11.68 -1.40
CA LEU A 425 -5.05 10.80 -0.39
C LEU A 425 -5.62 9.38 -0.48
N VAL A 426 -6.88 9.23 -0.88
CA VAL A 426 -7.57 7.93 -0.99
C VAL A 426 -7.34 7.29 -2.37
N ALA A 427 -7.18 8.10 -3.42
CA ALA A 427 -7.07 7.64 -4.81
C ALA A 427 -6.00 6.55 -5.08
N PRO A 428 -4.78 6.61 -4.50
CA PRO A 428 -3.78 5.55 -4.67
C PRO A 428 -4.30 4.18 -4.22
N SER A 429 -5.00 4.14 -3.08
CA SER A 429 -5.55 2.92 -2.49
C SER A 429 -6.75 2.40 -3.29
N ILE A 430 -7.59 3.29 -3.84
CA ILE A 430 -8.64 2.90 -4.80
C ILE A 430 -8.01 2.20 -6.01
N LYS A 431 -6.96 2.78 -6.60
CA LYS A 431 -6.27 2.22 -7.76
C LYS A 431 -5.73 0.81 -7.46
N ILE A 432 -5.03 0.66 -6.33
CA ILE A 432 -4.44 -0.61 -5.90
C ILE A 432 -5.53 -1.65 -5.60
N ALA A 433 -6.62 -1.27 -4.93
CA ALA A 433 -7.73 -2.18 -4.67
C ALA A 433 -8.45 -2.63 -5.96
N ARG A 434 -8.64 -1.71 -6.93
CA ARG A 434 -9.41 -1.93 -8.16
C ARG A 434 -8.64 -2.74 -9.21
N PHE A 435 -7.38 -2.37 -9.46
CA PHE A 435 -6.54 -2.99 -10.49
C PHE A 435 -5.61 -4.07 -9.94
N GLY A 436 -5.43 -4.09 -8.63
CA GLY A 436 -4.74 -5.13 -7.89
C GLY A 436 -3.32 -4.77 -7.46
N PHE A 437 -2.80 -5.59 -6.56
CA PHE A 437 -1.42 -5.59 -6.09
C PHE A 437 -0.84 -6.99 -6.11
N ARG A 438 0.49 -7.07 -6.16
CA ARG A 438 1.21 -8.35 -6.02
C ARG A 438 1.07 -8.83 -4.59
N VAL A 439 0.61 -10.07 -4.43
CA VAL A 439 0.59 -10.77 -3.15
C VAL A 439 2.02 -10.97 -2.70
N ASN A 440 2.35 -10.45 -1.52
CA ASN A 440 3.68 -10.42 -0.99
C ASN A 440 3.91 -11.52 0.07
N GLU A 441 5.15 -11.69 0.52
CA GLU A 441 5.53 -12.74 1.47
C GLU A 441 4.80 -12.60 2.81
N ASP A 442 4.64 -11.36 3.29
CA ASP A 442 3.96 -11.10 4.56
C ASP A 442 2.48 -11.48 4.48
N LEU A 443 1.76 -11.14 3.41
CA LEU A 443 0.37 -11.55 3.21
C LEU A 443 0.24 -13.09 3.18
N VAL A 444 1.13 -13.80 2.49
CA VAL A 444 1.13 -15.27 2.49
C VAL A 444 1.38 -15.83 3.89
N LYS A 445 2.34 -15.27 4.62
CA LYS A 445 2.64 -15.65 6.00
C LYS A 445 1.41 -15.49 6.90
N TYR A 446 0.72 -14.36 6.84
CA TYR A 446 -0.43 -14.09 7.70
C TYR A 446 -1.68 -14.89 7.30
N MET A 447 -1.91 -15.13 6.01
CA MET A 447 -2.96 -16.06 5.56
C MET A 447 -2.72 -17.48 6.11
N ASN A 448 -1.47 -17.96 6.11
CA ASN A 448 -1.14 -19.27 6.66
C ASN A 448 -1.31 -19.31 8.20
N ALA A 449 -0.96 -18.23 8.89
CA ALA A 449 -1.06 -18.15 10.34
C ALA A 449 -2.51 -18.30 10.86
N VAL A 450 -3.51 -17.83 10.10
CA VAL A 450 -4.92 -17.86 10.51
C VAL A 450 -5.74 -19.04 9.96
N THR A 451 -5.13 -19.91 9.17
CA THR A 451 -5.81 -21.06 8.55
C THR A 451 -5.22 -22.45 8.91
N PRO A 452 -4.71 -22.69 10.13
CA PRO A 452 -4.06 -23.97 10.43
C PRO A 452 -5.04 -25.16 10.47
N ASN A 453 -6.34 -24.94 10.76
CA ASN A 453 -7.34 -25.99 10.98
C ASN A 453 -8.70 -25.73 10.31
N GLY A 454 -8.72 -24.89 9.26
CA GLY A 454 -9.92 -24.44 8.56
C GLY A 454 -9.59 -23.19 7.75
N ASN A 455 -10.29 -22.93 6.65
CA ASN A 455 -9.86 -21.91 5.71
C ASN A 455 -11.01 -20.97 5.34
N PHE A 456 -11.43 -20.11 6.28
CA PHE A 456 -12.48 -19.12 6.00
C PHE A 456 -12.15 -18.23 4.78
N LEU A 457 -10.88 -18.04 4.46
CA LEU A 457 -10.43 -17.32 3.26
C LEU A 457 -10.86 -18.00 1.94
N THR A 458 -11.17 -19.31 1.97
CA THR A 458 -11.73 -20.08 0.83
C THR A 458 -13.16 -20.53 1.06
N ASP A 459 -13.52 -20.84 2.30
CA ASP A 459 -14.75 -21.54 2.65
C ASP A 459 -15.92 -20.56 2.82
N ASP A 460 -15.64 -19.32 3.21
CA ASP A 460 -16.63 -18.24 3.26
C ASP A 460 -16.63 -17.49 1.90
N PRO A 461 -17.76 -17.49 1.17
CA PRO A 461 -17.87 -16.80 -0.12
C PRO A 461 -17.52 -15.31 -0.06
N SER A 462 -17.77 -14.63 1.06
CA SER A 462 -17.49 -13.21 1.24
C SER A 462 -15.99 -12.94 1.13
N TRP A 463 -15.19 -13.80 1.76
CA TRP A 463 -13.73 -13.75 1.72
C TRP A 463 -13.15 -14.32 0.42
N ALA A 464 -13.69 -15.44 -0.06
CA ALA A 464 -13.18 -16.15 -1.24
C ALA A 464 -13.20 -15.29 -2.51
N ILE A 465 -14.12 -14.32 -2.62
CA ILE A 465 -14.16 -13.38 -3.74
C ILE A 465 -12.86 -12.57 -3.90
N ASP A 466 -12.23 -12.20 -2.79
CA ASP A 466 -10.98 -11.42 -2.79
C ASP A 466 -9.76 -12.34 -2.65
N PHE A 467 -9.83 -13.33 -1.75
CA PHE A 467 -8.69 -14.14 -1.34
C PHE A 467 -8.55 -15.46 -2.09
N ALA A 468 -9.61 -15.94 -2.75
CA ALA A 468 -9.59 -17.19 -3.51
C ALA A 468 -10.39 -17.14 -4.83
N PRO A 469 -10.21 -16.11 -5.68
CA PRO A 469 -11.05 -15.87 -6.85
C PRO A 469 -10.97 -16.97 -7.91
N HIS A 470 -9.91 -17.79 -7.88
CA HIS A 470 -9.68 -18.91 -8.79
C HIS A 470 -10.03 -20.27 -8.17
N GLY A 471 -10.78 -20.29 -7.06
CA GLY A 471 -11.10 -21.51 -6.31
C GLY A 471 -9.94 -22.02 -5.43
N TYR A 472 -8.84 -21.27 -5.36
CA TYR A 472 -7.73 -21.49 -4.45
C TYR A 472 -7.21 -20.14 -3.95
N ARG A 473 -6.61 -20.12 -2.75
CA ARG A 473 -6.06 -18.87 -2.17
C ARG A 473 -5.00 -18.25 -3.07
N VAL A 474 -5.06 -16.94 -3.24
CA VAL A 474 -4.03 -16.18 -3.94
C VAL A 474 -2.63 -16.52 -3.39
N ARG A 475 -1.66 -16.66 -4.30
CA ARG A 475 -0.29 -17.11 -3.99
C ARG A 475 0.71 -15.98 -4.13
N LEU A 476 1.90 -16.17 -3.55
CA LEU A 476 3.02 -15.24 -3.71
C LEU A 476 3.20 -14.84 -5.18
N ASN A 477 3.36 -13.54 -5.42
CA ASN A 477 3.49 -12.89 -6.73
C ASN A 477 2.25 -12.94 -7.64
N GLU A 478 1.15 -13.60 -7.28
CA GLU A 478 -0.12 -13.44 -7.99
C GLU A 478 -0.70 -12.03 -7.75
N THR A 479 -1.59 -11.58 -8.64
CA THR A 479 -2.29 -10.31 -8.48
C THR A 479 -3.58 -10.53 -7.69
N MET A 480 -3.72 -9.85 -6.56
CA MET A 480 -4.96 -9.81 -5.77
C MET A 480 -5.70 -8.50 -6.03
N THR A 481 -7.03 -8.56 -6.19
CA THR A 481 -7.90 -7.37 -6.26
C THR A 481 -8.92 -7.39 -5.13
N ARG A 482 -9.36 -6.20 -4.69
CA ARG A 482 -10.44 -6.01 -3.71
C ARG A 482 -11.45 -5.00 -4.25
N LYS A 483 -12.15 -5.39 -5.33
CA LYS A 483 -12.94 -4.44 -6.14
C LYS A 483 -14.07 -3.76 -5.36
N ARG A 484 -14.77 -4.50 -4.50
CA ARG A 484 -15.82 -3.93 -3.62
C ARG A 484 -15.25 -2.94 -2.61
N TYR A 485 -14.05 -3.24 -2.10
CA TYR A 485 -13.34 -2.33 -1.21
C TYR A 485 -12.90 -1.07 -1.95
N ALA A 486 -12.51 -1.18 -3.22
CA ALA A 486 -12.24 -0.02 -4.07
C ALA A 486 -13.47 0.88 -4.24
N ASP A 487 -14.65 0.31 -4.49
CA ASP A 487 -15.92 1.06 -4.56
C ASP A 487 -16.26 1.74 -3.22
N THR A 488 -15.97 1.06 -2.10
CA THR A 488 -16.12 1.64 -0.75
C THR A 488 -15.18 2.82 -0.52
N LEU A 489 -13.90 2.68 -0.89
CA LEU A 489 -12.92 3.75 -0.81
C LEU A 489 -13.28 4.92 -1.74
N GLU A 490 -13.85 4.66 -2.92
CA GLU A 490 -14.33 5.70 -3.84
C GLU A 490 -15.53 6.46 -3.27
N ALA A 491 -16.47 5.78 -2.62
CA ALA A 491 -17.54 6.43 -1.88
C ALA A 491 -17.00 7.32 -0.74
N ILE A 492 -15.97 6.87 -0.02
CA ILE A 492 -15.30 7.65 1.04
C ILE A 492 -14.50 8.82 0.46
N ALA A 493 -13.86 8.66 -0.70
CA ALA A 493 -13.14 9.74 -1.37
C ALA A 493 -14.09 10.88 -1.78
N ASN A 494 -15.28 10.52 -2.25
CA ASN A 494 -16.30 11.47 -2.71
C ASN A 494 -17.14 12.07 -1.58
N GLY A 495 -17.46 11.26 -0.55
CA GLY A 495 -18.40 11.61 0.52
C GLY A 495 -17.74 11.93 1.87
N GLY A 496 -16.41 11.90 1.96
CA GLY A 496 -15.70 12.01 3.24
C GLY A 496 -15.93 10.81 4.16
N ALA A 497 -15.60 10.94 5.45
CA ALA A 497 -15.78 9.83 6.39
C ALA A 497 -17.26 9.48 6.61
N ASP A 498 -18.17 10.45 6.47
CA ASP A 498 -19.62 10.26 6.64
C ASP A 498 -20.21 9.16 5.76
N ALA A 499 -19.59 8.90 4.59
CA ALA A 499 -19.97 7.80 3.71
C ALA A 499 -19.91 6.42 4.38
N PHE A 500 -19.01 6.23 5.36
CA PHE A 500 -18.87 4.99 6.12
C PHE A 500 -19.84 4.91 7.31
N TYR A 501 -20.05 6.03 8.01
CA TYR A 501 -20.81 6.08 9.26
C TYR A 501 -22.33 6.21 9.04
N THR A 502 -22.75 6.55 7.82
CA THR A 502 -24.17 6.70 7.46
C THR A 502 -24.48 6.07 6.09
N GLY A 503 -25.75 5.98 5.71
CA GLY A 503 -26.13 5.56 4.37
C GLY A 503 -25.86 4.08 4.06
N ALA A 504 -25.49 3.79 2.81
CA ALA A 504 -25.45 2.42 2.29
C ALA A 504 -24.37 1.54 2.95
N ILE A 505 -23.16 2.07 3.16
CA ILE A 505 -22.06 1.33 3.80
C ILE A 505 -22.43 0.99 5.25
N ALA A 506 -22.94 1.97 6.01
CA ALA A 506 -23.39 1.74 7.39
C ALA A 506 -24.50 0.68 7.46
N ASN A 507 -25.48 0.71 6.56
CA ASN A 507 -26.55 -0.29 6.50
C ASN A 507 -26.01 -1.70 6.22
N ALA A 508 -25.09 -1.84 5.26
CA ALA A 508 -24.46 -3.12 4.95
C ALA A 508 -23.64 -3.66 6.14
N THR A 509 -22.86 -2.78 6.78
CA THR A 509 -22.08 -3.13 7.97
C THR A 509 -22.95 -3.66 9.10
N ILE A 510 -24.04 -2.96 9.45
CA ILE A 510 -24.94 -3.40 10.52
C ILE A 510 -25.69 -4.69 10.14
N ALA A 511 -26.07 -4.86 8.87
CA ALA A 511 -26.69 -6.10 8.40
C ALA A 511 -25.75 -7.31 8.56
N ALA A 512 -24.48 -7.16 8.14
CA ALA A 512 -23.47 -8.21 8.26
C ALA A 512 -23.16 -8.54 9.73
N LEU A 513 -22.99 -7.54 10.59
CA LEU A 513 -22.78 -7.74 12.03
C LEU A 513 -23.94 -8.50 12.66
N ARG A 514 -25.19 -8.10 12.40
CA ARG A 514 -26.38 -8.78 12.94
C ARG A 514 -26.50 -10.23 12.46
N ALA A 515 -26.20 -10.50 11.19
CA ALA A 515 -26.16 -11.86 10.66
C ALA A 515 -25.15 -12.75 11.39
N ALA A 516 -24.10 -12.16 11.97
CA ALA A 516 -23.10 -12.82 12.79
C ALA A 516 -23.29 -12.58 14.31
N ASN A 517 -24.53 -12.38 14.77
CA ASN A 517 -24.92 -12.17 16.18
C ASN A 517 -24.44 -10.87 16.84
N GLY A 518 -24.01 -9.87 16.08
CA GLY A 518 -23.59 -8.56 16.59
C GLY A 518 -24.73 -7.66 17.06
N THR A 519 -24.42 -6.78 18.01
CA THR A 519 -25.40 -5.87 18.66
C THR A 519 -25.25 -4.41 18.23
N MET A 520 -24.20 -4.07 17.48
CA MET A 520 -23.97 -2.72 16.98
C MET A 520 -25.16 -2.23 16.13
N THR A 521 -25.45 -0.94 16.24
CA THR A 521 -26.54 -0.27 15.56
C THR A 521 -26.05 0.87 14.67
N LEU A 522 -26.91 1.34 13.77
CA LEU A 522 -26.62 2.54 12.97
C LEU A 522 -26.39 3.78 13.85
N ALA A 523 -27.06 3.85 15.00
CA ALA A 523 -26.87 4.94 15.95
C ALA A 523 -25.47 4.89 16.60
N ASP A 524 -24.93 3.69 16.85
CA ASP A 524 -23.57 3.55 17.35
C ASP A 524 -22.55 4.10 16.34
N LEU A 525 -22.67 3.73 15.06
CA LEU A 525 -21.83 4.26 13.98
C LEU A 525 -21.97 5.78 13.85
N ALA A 526 -23.20 6.29 13.75
CA ALA A 526 -23.45 7.70 13.53
C ALA A 526 -22.97 8.60 14.70
N ASN A 527 -22.98 8.08 15.92
CA ASN A 527 -22.62 8.84 17.12
C ASN A 527 -21.14 8.71 17.51
N TYR A 528 -20.33 7.92 16.79
CA TYR A 528 -18.91 7.76 17.10
C TYR A 528 -18.17 9.09 16.93
N THR A 529 -17.34 9.43 17.91
CA THR A 529 -16.41 10.58 17.86
C THR A 529 -15.04 10.21 18.38
N VAL A 530 -14.01 10.87 17.85
CA VAL A 530 -12.64 10.79 18.40
C VAL A 530 -12.57 11.52 19.73
N ALA A 531 -11.70 11.07 20.63
CA ALA A 531 -11.33 11.83 21.82
C ALA A 531 -9.98 12.51 21.62
N ILE A 532 -9.88 13.77 22.04
CA ILE A 532 -8.61 14.49 22.10
C ILE A 532 -8.16 14.49 23.55
N ARG A 533 -6.95 13.98 23.79
CA ARG A 533 -6.42 13.76 25.14
C ARG A 533 -5.10 14.48 25.33
N GLU A 534 -4.77 14.75 26.59
CA GLU A 534 -3.47 15.30 26.96
C GLU A 534 -2.38 14.22 26.83
N PRO A 535 -1.30 14.49 26.09
CA PRO A 535 -0.16 13.59 26.01
C PRO A 535 0.67 13.62 27.30
N ALA A 536 1.40 12.54 27.55
CA ALA A 536 2.32 12.42 28.67
C ALA A 536 3.76 12.70 28.21
N HIS A 537 4.60 13.24 29.08
CA HIS A 537 6.01 13.48 28.75
C HIS A 537 6.94 13.33 29.95
N ILE A 538 8.20 12.97 29.66
CA ILE A 538 9.31 12.92 30.63
C ILE A 538 10.57 13.53 30.00
N THR A 539 11.54 13.85 30.84
CA THR A 539 12.92 14.13 30.40
C THR A 539 13.75 12.85 30.55
N TYR A 540 14.37 12.39 29.46
CA TYR A 540 15.24 11.21 29.44
C TYR A 540 16.55 11.54 28.73
N ARG A 541 17.68 11.46 29.43
CA ARG A 541 19.02 11.79 28.88
C ARG A 541 19.05 13.18 28.20
N GLY A 542 18.42 14.18 28.83
CA GLY A 542 18.28 15.55 28.30
C GLY A 542 17.27 15.72 27.16
N HIS A 543 16.73 14.63 26.60
CA HIS A 543 15.70 14.68 25.57
C HIS A 543 14.31 14.73 26.21
N LYS A 544 13.36 15.38 25.55
CA LYS A 544 11.95 15.33 25.93
C LYS A 544 11.28 14.20 25.15
N LEU A 545 10.77 13.21 25.87
CA LEU A 545 10.00 12.11 25.28
C LEU A 545 8.53 12.41 25.53
N THR A 546 7.73 12.45 24.47
CA THR A 546 6.28 12.62 24.55
C THR A 546 5.59 11.38 24.02
N ALA A 547 4.56 10.90 24.72
CA ALA A 547 3.81 9.69 24.38
C ALA A 547 2.30 9.90 24.57
N CYS A 548 1.49 9.03 23.97
CA CYS A 548 0.06 8.95 24.30
C CYS A 548 -0.14 8.53 25.77
N ASN A 549 -1.14 9.10 26.43
CA ASN A 549 -1.53 8.78 27.81
C ASN A 549 -2.61 7.67 27.83
N ALA A 550 -3.10 7.25 29.00
CA ALA A 550 -4.17 6.24 29.10
C ALA A 550 -5.36 6.56 28.16
N PRO A 551 -5.93 5.56 27.46
CA PRO A 551 -5.71 4.12 27.62
C PRO A 551 -4.56 3.52 26.77
N SER A 552 -3.61 4.33 26.29
CA SER A 552 -2.43 3.87 25.54
C SER A 552 -1.30 3.33 26.44
N GLY A 553 -0.53 2.39 25.90
CA GLY A 553 0.72 1.88 26.49
C GLY A 553 1.89 2.87 26.45
N GLY A 554 1.75 4.04 25.83
CA GLY A 554 2.78 5.09 25.82
C GLY A 554 3.21 5.52 27.23
N ILE A 555 2.25 5.70 28.14
CA ILE A 555 2.53 6.04 29.55
C ILE A 555 3.33 4.95 30.27
N VAL A 556 3.13 3.68 29.91
CA VAL A 556 3.86 2.54 30.47
C VAL A 556 5.31 2.55 29.98
N ALA A 557 5.53 2.85 28.70
CA ALA A 557 6.87 3.03 28.15
C ALA A 557 7.63 4.18 28.82
N LEU A 558 6.95 5.32 29.04
CA LEU A 558 7.54 6.44 29.76
C LEU A 558 7.87 6.10 31.21
N SER A 559 7.03 5.34 31.91
CA SER A 559 7.31 4.95 33.30
C SER A 559 8.58 4.09 33.42
N ALA A 560 8.72 3.07 32.57
CA ALA A 560 9.94 2.24 32.54
C ALA A 560 11.20 3.06 32.24
N LEU A 561 11.14 3.97 31.25
CA LEU A 561 12.26 4.85 30.90
C LEU A 561 12.57 5.86 32.01
N ASN A 562 11.56 6.39 32.69
CA ASN A 562 11.72 7.27 33.85
C ASN A 562 12.45 6.55 35.00
N THR A 563 12.13 5.28 35.25
CA THR A 563 12.83 4.47 36.26
C THR A 563 14.32 4.32 35.93
N VAL A 564 14.67 3.90 34.71
CA VAL A 564 16.08 3.65 34.31
C VAL A 564 16.88 4.93 34.05
N SER A 565 16.21 6.08 33.92
CA SER A 565 16.85 7.39 33.75
C SER A 565 17.82 7.73 34.90
N GLY A 566 17.58 7.21 36.10
CA GLY A 566 18.41 7.49 37.29
C GLY A 566 19.70 6.66 37.43
N TYR A 567 19.99 5.75 36.49
CA TYR A 567 21.25 4.99 36.48
C TYR A 567 22.29 5.69 35.60
N GLU A 568 23.43 6.08 36.15
CA GLU A 568 24.48 6.83 35.45
C GLU A 568 25.22 5.99 34.39
N ASP A 569 25.43 4.71 34.67
CA ASP A 569 26.16 3.78 33.78
C ASP A 569 25.24 3.03 32.82
N PHE A 570 23.96 3.37 32.74
CA PHE A 570 22.98 2.63 31.94
C PHE A 570 23.29 2.68 30.44
N GLY A 571 23.39 1.52 29.81
CA GLY A 571 23.71 1.38 28.38
C GLY A 571 25.19 1.45 28.04
N ALA A 572 26.08 1.69 29.00
CA ALA A 572 27.52 1.65 28.76
C ALA A 572 27.99 0.22 28.41
N PRO A 573 28.99 0.05 27.52
CA PRO A 573 29.47 -1.29 27.14
C PRO A 573 29.87 -2.18 28.31
N ALA A 574 30.49 -1.59 29.36
CA ALA A 574 30.94 -2.32 30.55
C ALA A 574 29.79 -2.79 31.46
N SER A 575 28.64 -2.13 31.42
CA SER A 575 27.47 -2.41 32.25
C SER A 575 26.32 -3.02 31.44
N ARG A 576 26.55 -3.42 30.18
CA ARG A 576 25.51 -3.89 29.23
C ARG A 576 24.58 -4.92 29.85
N ASN A 577 25.14 -5.98 30.44
CA ASN A 577 24.36 -7.08 31.02
C ASN A 577 23.48 -6.61 32.20
N LEU A 578 24.05 -5.76 33.08
CA LEU A 578 23.32 -5.18 34.19
C LEU A 578 22.25 -4.18 33.72
N SER A 579 22.51 -3.44 32.65
CA SER A 579 21.54 -2.53 32.03
C SER A 579 20.35 -3.28 31.46
N VAL A 580 20.58 -4.42 30.79
CA VAL A 580 19.49 -5.27 30.28
C VAL A 580 18.66 -5.82 31.44
N HIS A 581 19.29 -6.26 32.53
CA HIS A 581 18.57 -6.69 33.74
C HIS A 581 17.72 -5.55 34.34
N ARG A 582 18.31 -4.37 34.57
CA ARG A 582 17.60 -3.21 35.13
C ARG A 582 16.45 -2.74 34.22
N LEU A 583 16.63 -2.85 32.91
CA LEU A 583 15.59 -2.52 31.93
C LEU A 583 14.41 -3.47 32.03
N ASP A 584 14.67 -4.78 32.10
CA ASP A 584 13.63 -5.79 32.26
C ASP A 584 12.86 -5.62 33.59
N GLU A 585 13.57 -5.39 34.70
CA GLU A 585 12.93 -5.13 36.00
C GLU A 585 12.08 -3.85 35.99
N ALA A 586 12.55 -2.78 35.33
CA ALA A 586 11.76 -1.56 35.16
C ALA A 586 10.51 -1.79 34.30
N ILE A 587 10.62 -2.60 33.24
CA ILE A 587 9.50 -3.03 32.40
C ILE A 587 8.47 -3.80 33.26
N ARG A 588 8.91 -4.76 34.08
CA ARG A 588 8.04 -5.54 34.98
C ARG A 588 7.26 -4.66 35.94
N PHE A 589 7.90 -3.64 36.55
CA PHE A 589 7.20 -2.66 37.38
C PHE A 589 6.20 -1.81 36.59
N ALA A 590 6.57 -1.35 35.39
CA ALA A 590 5.68 -0.57 34.54
C ALA A 590 4.44 -1.37 34.10
N TYR A 591 4.59 -2.66 33.77
CA TYR A 591 3.46 -3.55 33.51
C TYR A 591 2.60 -3.82 34.75
N GLY A 592 3.20 -3.86 35.94
CA GLY A 592 2.46 -3.89 37.19
C GLY A 592 1.54 -2.68 37.35
N GLN A 593 2.04 -1.48 37.03
CA GLN A 593 1.22 -0.26 37.01
C GLN A 593 0.16 -0.29 35.90
N ARG A 594 0.50 -0.81 34.71
CA ARG A 594 -0.43 -0.95 33.56
C ARG A 594 -1.73 -1.65 33.95
N SER A 595 -1.67 -2.64 34.85
CA SER A 595 -2.84 -3.41 35.26
C SER A 595 -3.98 -2.57 35.86
N LYS A 596 -3.71 -1.34 36.31
CA LYS A 596 -4.68 -0.40 36.88
C LYS A 596 -5.21 0.62 35.86
N LEU A 597 -4.69 0.61 34.64
CA LEU A 597 -5.12 1.55 33.59
C LEU A 597 -6.46 1.13 32.99
N GLY A 598 -7.20 2.12 32.53
CA GLY A 598 -8.46 1.98 31.80
C GLY A 598 -8.82 3.29 31.09
N ASP A 599 -9.99 3.36 30.47
CA ASP A 599 -10.45 4.58 29.80
C ASP A 599 -10.65 5.73 30.81
N PRO A 600 -9.93 6.86 30.69
CA PRO A 600 -10.09 8.02 31.58
C PRO A 600 -11.50 8.62 31.60
N LEU A 601 -12.36 8.33 30.62
CA LEU A 601 -13.76 8.78 30.64
C LEU A 601 -14.65 7.93 31.56
N PHE A 602 -14.15 6.77 32.03
CA PHE A 602 -14.91 5.79 32.81
C PHE A 602 -14.21 5.38 34.12
N VAL A 603 -12.94 5.74 34.30
CA VAL A 603 -12.16 5.41 35.51
C VAL A 603 -11.70 6.69 36.19
N ASP A 604 -12.25 6.94 37.37
CA ASP A 604 -11.94 8.13 38.17
C ASP A 604 -10.46 8.17 38.60
N GLY A 605 -9.88 9.37 38.63
CA GLY A 605 -8.49 9.58 39.09
C GLY A 605 -7.40 9.13 38.12
N MET A 606 -7.74 8.75 36.89
CA MET A 606 -6.76 8.24 35.91
C MET A 606 -5.69 9.28 35.54
N SER A 607 -6.04 10.56 35.47
CA SER A 607 -5.07 11.64 35.22
C SER A 607 -4.04 11.77 36.33
N ASP A 608 -4.47 11.73 37.60
CA ASP A 608 -3.56 11.80 38.75
C ASP A 608 -2.68 10.54 38.84
N TYR A 609 -3.26 9.37 38.57
CA TYR A 609 -2.54 8.11 38.55
C TYR A 609 -1.43 8.09 37.50
N THR A 610 -1.75 8.48 36.26
CA THR A 610 -0.78 8.51 35.16
C THR A 610 0.29 9.59 35.37
N ALA A 611 -0.05 10.74 35.93
CA ALA A 611 0.92 11.77 36.32
C ALA A 611 1.88 11.26 37.41
N ALA A 612 1.36 10.52 38.41
CA ALA A 612 2.19 9.90 39.43
C ALA A 612 3.12 8.83 38.85
N MET A 613 2.63 7.97 37.95
CA MET A 613 3.41 6.88 37.31
C MET A 613 4.72 7.34 36.68
N ILE A 614 4.74 8.55 36.11
CA ILE A 614 5.91 9.11 35.39
C ILE A 614 6.63 10.21 36.17
N SER A 615 6.25 10.46 37.43
CA SER A 615 6.94 11.42 38.29
C SER A 615 8.37 10.96 38.62
N GLU A 616 9.29 11.91 38.79
CA GLU A 616 10.67 11.60 39.21
C GLU A 616 10.71 10.84 40.55
N GLN A 617 9.80 11.18 41.47
CA GLN A 617 9.66 10.50 42.75
C GLN A 617 9.31 9.03 42.57
N THR A 618 8.31 8.71 41.74
CA THR A 618 7.92 7.32 41.49
C THR A 618 9.02 6.56 40.75
N GLY A 619 9.69 7.20 39.78
CA GLY A 619 10.86 6.63 39.12
C GLY A 619 11.96 6.25 40.11
N ALA A 620 12.27 7.12 41.08
CA ALA A 620 13.24 6.86 42.14
C ALA A 620 12.79 5.77 43.12
N GLU A 621 11.51 5.77 43.50
CA GLU A 621 10.93 4.74 44.37
C GLU A 621 11.03 3.36 43.71
N VAL A 622 10.57 3.23 42.46
CA VAL A 622 10.64 1.96 41.71
C VAL A 622 12.09 1.51 41.56
N ARG A 623 13.00 2.42 41.19
CA ARG A 623 14.43 2.11 41.06
C ARG A 623 15.04 1.59 42.37
N SER A 624 14.61 2.11 43.52
CA SER A 624 15.09 1.64 44.83
C SER A 624 14.64 0.20 45.18
N LYS A 625 13.61 -0.31 44.50
CA LYS A 625 13.08 -1.67 44.65
C LYS A 625 13.72 -2.67 43.69
N ILE A 626 14.45 -2.22 42.66
CA ILE A 626 15.16 -3.10 41.72
C ILE A 626 16.41 -3.65 42.39
N SER A 627 16.59 -4.97 42.36
CA SER A 627 17.77 -5.65 42.91
C SER A 627 18.72 -6.03 41.79
N ASP A 628 19.95 -5.50 41.78
CA ASP A 628 20.97 -5.85 40.77
C ASP A 628 21.44 -7.33 40.82
N PHE A 629 20.93 -8.12 41.78
CA PHE A 629 21.39 -9.49 42.04
C PHE A 629 20.35 -10.57 41.78
N ARG A 630 19.08 -10.20 41.52
CA ARG A 630 17.99 -11.16 41.26
C ARG A 630 16.74 -10.48 40.71
N THR A 631 15.96 -11.21 39.92
CA THR A 631 14.53 -10.89 39.73
C THR A 631 13.71 -11.26 40.97
N GLN A 632 12.51 -10.68 41.09
CA GLN A 632 11.58 -10.90 42.19
C GLN A 632 10.36 -11.69 41.71
N ASN A 633 9.57 -12.20 42.66
CA ASN A 633 8.28 -12.81 42.33
C ASN A 633 7.31 -11.75 41.78
N VAL A 634 6.39 -12.16 40.90
CA VAL A 634 5.40 -11.26 40.26
C VAL A 634 4.65 -10.37 41.27
N SER A 635 4.34 -10.90 42.46
CA SER A 635 3.65 -10.16 43.53
C SER A 635 4.38 -8.91 44.02
N ALA A 636 5.70 -8.80 43.79
CA ALA A 636 6.47 -7.59 44.10
C ALA A 636 6.18 -6.43 43.14
N TYR A 637 5.83 -6.74 41.88
CA TYR A 637 5.55 -5.75 40.84
C TYR A 637 4.05 -5.46 40.72
N ASN A 638 3.21 -6.47 40.95
CA ASN A 638 1.75 -6.36 40.90
C ASN A 638 1.12 -7.04 42.14
N PRO A 639 1.08 -6.35 43.28
CA PRO A 639 0.57 -6.92 44.54
C PRO A 639 -0.93 -7.21 44.50
N ASP A 640 -1.68 -6.54 43.64
CA ASP A 640 -3.14 -6.72 43.52
C ASP A 640 -3.51 -7.96 42.68
N GLY A 641 -2.54 -8.55 41.96
CA GLY A 641 -2.77 -9.78 41.19
C GLY A 641 -3.71 -9.60 40.00
N PHE A 642 -3.83 -8.39 39.46
CA PHE A 642 -4.60 -8.14 38.25
C PHE A 642 -3.89 -8.65 36.99
N GLU A 643 -4.65 -9.09 36.01
CA GLU A 643 -4.06 -9.58 34.76
C GLU A 643 -3.44 -8.45 33.92
N SER A 644 -2.42 -8.82 33.14
CA SER A 644 -1.93 -8.03 32.01
C SER A 644 -2.33 -8.77 30.74
N LEU A 645 -3.30 -8.22 30.00
CA LEU A 645 -3.81 -8.86 28.78
C LEU A 645 -2.72 -8.93 27.70
N GLU A 646 -2.53 -10.12 27.11
CA GLU A 646 -1.80 -10.29 25.86
C GLU A 646 -2.73 -9.85 24.72
N THR A 647 -2.41 -8.70 24.13
CA THR A 647 -3.11 -8.24 22.93
C THR A 647 -2.31 -8.64 21.68
N PRO A 648 -2.96 -8.88 20.54
CA PRO A 648 -2.34 -9.27 19.26
C PRO A 648 -2.27 -8.12 18.22
N GLY A 649 -1.84 -8.46 16.98
CA GLY A 649 -1.97 -7.78 15.67
C GLY A 649 -2.10 -6.25 15.59
N THR A 650 -1.28 -5.59 14.76
CA THR A 650 -1.26 -4.11 14.64
C THR A 650 -0.41 -3.66 13.46
N SER A 651 -0.59 -2.43 12.97
CA SER A 651 0.33 -1.74 12.06
C SER A 651 0.82 -0.43 12.66
N HIS A 652 2.09 -0.09 12.48
CA HIS A 652 2.66 1.19 12.90
C HIS A 652 3.07 2.03 11.68
N VAL A 653 2.89 3.35 11.77
CA VAL A 653 3.31 4.33 10.75
C VAL A 653 3.95 5.52 11.45
N ALA A 654 5.13 5.92 10.97
CA ALA A 654 5.82 7.12 11.41
C ALA A 654 6.04 8.06 10.22
N THR A 655 5.67 9.32 10.36
CA THR A 655 5.84 10.35 9.33
C THR A 655 6.39 11.64 9.91
N ALA A 656 7.26 12.33 9.18
CA ALA A 656 7.68 13.68 9.50
C ALA A 656 8.02 14.47 8.24
N ASP A 657 7.90 15.79 8.29
CA ASP A 657 8.23 16.67 7.15
C ASP A 657 9.07 17.89 7.55
N ALA A 658 9.54 18.61 6.53
CA ALA A 658 10.39 19.79 6.65
C ALA A 658 9.78 20.94 7.48
N SER A 659 8.45 20.97 7.66
CA SER A 659 7.78 21.99 8.49
C SER A 659 7.93 21.71 9.99
N GLY A 660 8.36 20.50 10.37
CA GLY A 660 8.44 20.04 11.75
C GLY A 660 7.16 19.36 12.26
N LEU A 661 6.16 19.15 11.38
CA LEU A 661 5.03 18.27 11.66
C LEU A 661 5.55 16.83 11.70
N ALA A 662 5.24 16.13 12.79
CA ALA A 662 5.65 14.75 13.00
C ALA A 662 4.51 13.95 13.64
N ILE A 663 4.28 12.73 13.16
CA ILE A 663 3.15 11.92 13.58
C ILE A 663 3.62 10.48 13.78
N SER A 664 3.32 9.94 14.95
CA SER A 664 3.49 8.53 15.29
C SER A 664 2.10 7.93 15.46
N LEU A 665 1.71 7.03 14.54
CA LEU A 665 0.39 6.39 14.51
C LEU A 665 0.55 4.90 14.66
N THR A 666 -0.29 4.30 15.49
CA THR A 666 -0.50 2.86 15.46
C THR A 666 -2.00 2.59 15.25
N THR A 667 -2.32 1.80 14.23
CA THR A 667 -3.68 1.39 13.86
C THR A 667 -3.83 -0.12 14.01
N THR A 668 -5.04 -0.62 14.21
CA THR A 668 -5.33 -2.05 14.22
C THR A 668 -6.80 -2.39 13.93
N VAL A 669 -7.06 -3.63 13.52
CA VAL A 669 -8.35 -4.34 13.63
C VAL A 669 -8.36 -5.39 14.76
N ASN A 670 -7.36 -5.31 15.64
CA ASN A 670 -6.97 -6.21 16.73
C ASN A 670 -6.30 -7.54 16.28
N LEU A 671 -7.01 -8.68 16.31
CA LEU A 671 -6.44 -9.96 15.83
C LEU A 671 -6.19 -9.91 14.32
N LEU A 672 -5.38 -10.87 13.83
CA LEU A 672 -5.22 -11.07 12.39
C LEU A 672 -6.58 -11.27 11.73
N PHE A 673 -6.94 -10.38 10.79
CA PHE A 673 -8.24 -10.33 10.12
C PHE A 673 -9.44 -10.02 11.04
N GLY A 674 -9.18 -9.38 12.18
CA GLY A 674 -10.18 -8.88 13.12
C GLY A 674 -11.13 -9.97 13.61
N SER A 675 -12.44 -9.72 13.51
CA SER A 675 -13.47 -10.67 13.94
C SER A 675 -13.73 -11.82 12.98
N GLN A 676 -12.90 -11.96 11.94
CA GLN A 676 -13.11 -12.85 10.79
C GLN A 676 -14.46 -12.61 10.08
N LEU A 677 -14.95 -11.38 10.17
CA LEU A 677 -16.17 -10.93 9.51
C LEU A 677 -15.82 -9.91 8.43
N MET A 678 -16.12 -10.25 7.18
CA MET A 678 -16.08 -9.32 6.06
C MET A 678 -17.52 -8.92 5.70
N VAL A 679 -17.77 -7.63 5.55
CA VAL A 679 -19.05 -7.10 5.05
C VAL A 679 -19.17 -7.43 3.56
N PRO A 680 -20.11 -8.30 3.13
CA PRO A 680 -20.12 -8.87 1.79
C PRO A 680 -20.21 -7.85 0.65
N GLU A 681 -20.97 -6.78 0.86
CA GLU A 681 -21.24 -5.75 -0.15
C GLU A 681 -20.07 -4.78 -0.32
N THR A 682 -19.27 -4.56 0.72
CA THR A 682 -18.27 -3.49 0.77
C THR A 682 -16.83 -4.02 0.81
N GLY A 683 -16.62 -5.30 1.15
CA GLY A 683 -15.27 -5.88 1.32
C GLY A 683 -14.52 -5.33 2.55
N VAL A 684 -15.24 -4.68 3.47
CA VAL A 684 -14.71 -4.14 4.73
C VAL A 684 -14.53 -5.28 5.73
N ILE A 685 -13.35 -5.39 6.33
CA ILE A 685 -13.05 -6.37 7.38
C ILE A 685 -13.29 -5.70 8.74
N MET A 686 -14.13 -6.31 9.58
CA MET A 686 -14.48 -5.77 10.89
C MET A 686 -13.44 -6.11 11.96
N ASN A 687 -13.18 -5.17 12.87
CA ASN A 687 -12.32 -5.38 14.03
C ASN A 687 -12.91 -6.41 15.00
N ASN A 688 -12.07 -6.91 15.91
CA ASN A 688 -12.51 -7.59 17.13
C ASN A 688 -11.99 -6.89 18.39
N GLU A 689 -12.07 -5.56 18.42
CA GLU A 689 -11.49 -4.75 19.49
C GLU A 689 -12.16 -4.95 20.86
N MET A 690 -13.39 -5.50 20.90
CA MET A 690 -14.03 -5.85 22.18
C MET A 690 -13.24 -6.90 22.96
N ASN A 691 -12.34 -7.65 22.31
CA ASN A 691 -11.45 -8.62 22.93
C ASN A 691 -10.45 -8.01 23.91
N ASP A 692 -10.16 -6.70 23.80
CA ASP A 692 -9.18 -6.03 24.65
C ASP A 692 -9.77 -5.60 26.01
N PHE A 693 -11.08 -5.79 26.24
CA PHE A 693 -11.68 -5.63 27.56
C PHE A 693 -11.42 -6.85 28.46
N SER A 694 -11.25 -6.59 29.75
CA SER A 694 -11.19 -7.64 30.77
C SER A 694 -12.57 -8.30 30.92
N ILE A 695 -12.64 -9.63 30.96
CA ILE A 695 -13.89 -10.39 31.07
C ILE A 695 -14.06 -10.88 32.52
N PRO A 696 -15.05 -10.38 33.29
CA PRO A 696 -15.27 -10.80 34.66
C PRO A 696 -15.40 -12.32 34.81
N GLY A 697 -14.79 -12.88 35.85
CA GLY A 697 -14.87 -14.31 36.15
C GLY A 697 -14.05 -15.23 35.25
N SER A 698 -13.39 -14.71 34.20
CA SER A 698 -12.37 -15.44 33.45
C SER A 698 -11.00 -15.17 34.08
N SER A 699 -10.20 -16.18 34.39
CA SER A 699 -8.79 -15.95 34.76
C SER A 699 -7.91 -16.23 33.56
N ASN A 700 -6.83 -15.46 33.40
CA ASN A 700 -5.78 -15.86 32.48
C ASN A 700 -5.16 -17.21 32.91
N ALA A 701 -4.31 -17.80 32.06
CA ALA A 701 -3.74 -19.13 32.28
C ALA A 701 -2.92 -19.32 33.58
N PHE A 702 -2.69 -18.25 34.35
CA PHE A 702 -1.90 -18.23 35.59
C PHE A 702 -2.72 -17.80 36.82
N GLY A 703 -4.05 -17.67 36.69
CA GLY A 703 -4.95 -17.38 37.81
C GLY A 703 -5.05 -15.89 38.19
N TYR A 704 -4.55 -14.97 37.35
CA TYR A 704 -4.73 -13.53 37.59
C TYR A 704 -6.18 -13.12 37.38
N VAL A 705 -6.61 -12.13 38.15
CA VAL A 705 -8.00 -11.65 38.12
C VAL A 705 -8.14 -10.54 37.07
N PRO A 706 -9.22 -10.54 36.28
CA PRO A 706 -9.57 -9.45 35.38
C PRO A 706 -9.50 -8.08 36.04
N SER A 707 -8.91 -7.10 35.35
CA SER A 707 -8.81 -5.73 35.88
C SER A 707 -10.16 -5.01 35.78
N PRO A 708 -10.77 -4.55 36.90
CA PRO A 708 -12.04 -3.84 36.88
C PRO A 708 -11.98 -2.50 36.14
N ALA A 709 -10.81 -1.85 36.13
CA ALA A 709 -10.56 -0.61 35.40
C ALA A 709 -10.81 -0.78 33.88
N ASN A 710 -10.72 -2.02 33.38
CA ASN A 710 -10.88 -2.37 31.98
C ASN A 710 -12.08 -3.31 31.73
N TYR A 711 -13.11 -3.31 32.60
CA TYR A 711 -14.38 -3.98 32.31
C TYR A 711 -15.20 -3.27 31.23
N ILE A 712 -15.99 -4.04 30.50
CA ILE A 712 -16.88 -3.58 29.42
C ILE A 712 -17.94 -2.63 29.98
N ARG A 713 -18.13 -1.49 29.32
CA ARG A 713 -19.23 -0.54 29.54
C ARG A 713 -19.67 0.04 28.20
N PRO A 714 -20.96 0.34 28.00
CA PRO A 714 -21.44 1.05 26.81
C PRO A 714 -20.61 2.31 26.52
N GLY A 715 -20.13 2.48 25.29
CA GLY A 715 -19.37 3.65 24.84
C GLY A 715 -17.93 3.75 25.35
N LYS A 716 -17.47 2.82 26.20
CA LYS A 716 -16.10 2.81 26.73
C LYS A 716 -15.10 2.33 25.68
N ARG A 717 -13.85 2.79 25.75
CA ARG A 717 -12.72 2.29 24.95
C ARG A 717 -11.90 1.26 25.73
N PRO A 718 -11.46 0.16 25.11
CA PRO A 718 -10.63 -0.83 25.79
C PRO A 718 -9.18 -0.33 25.98
N LEU A 719 -8.53 -0.82 27.04
CA LEU A 719 -7.09 -0.62 27.28
C LEU A 719 -6.26 -1.16 26.11
N SER A 720 -5.16 -0.51 25.78
CA SER A 720 -4.33 -0.92 24.65
C SER A 720 -2.83 -0.84 24.96
N SER A 721 -2.06 -1.64 24.22
CA SER A 721 -0.60 -1.70 24.29
C SER A 721 0.09 -0.75 23.30
N ILE A 722 -0.67 -0.10 22.42
CA ILE A 722 -0.17 0.89 21.46
C ILE A 722 0.65 1.94 22.21
N ALA A 723 1.91 2.19 21.80
CA ALA A 723 2.83 3.11 22.47
C ALA A 723 3.60 3.99 21.45
N PRO A 724 2.96 5.00 20.85
CA PRO A 724 3.60 5.96 19.96
C PRO A 724 4.41 6.95 20.80
N VAL A 725 5.67 7.21 20.43
CA VAL A 725 6.56 8.13 21.13
C VAL A 725 7.27 9.05 20.13
N ILE A 726 7.34 10.33 20.46
CA ILE A 726 8.12 11.33 19.73
C ILE A 726 9.16 11.92 20.68
N VAL A 727 10.38 12.05 20.18
CA VAL A 727 11.55 12.55 20.89
C VAL A 727 11.93 13.93 20.36
N GLU A 728 12.12 14.88 21.27
CA GLU A 728 12.71 16.18 21.01
C GLU A 728 14.08 16.32 21.68
N LYS A 729 15.00 17.01 21.00
CA LYS A 729 16.27 17.45 21.59
C LYS A 729 16.02 18.53 22.66
N PRO A 730 17.01 18.82 23.53
CA PRO A 730 16.91 19.90 24.52
C PRO A 730 16.57 21.27 23.93
N ASP A 731 16.92 21.53 22.67
CA ASP A 731 16.61 22.77 21.95
C ASP A 731 15.19 22.80 21.35
N GLY A 732 14.37 21.79 21.63
CA GLY A 732 12.98 21.66 21.18
C GLY A 732 12.83 21.17 19.73
N LYS A 733 13.92 20.81 19.04
CA LYS A 733 13.82 20.25 17.69
C LYS A 733 13.41 18.79 17.71
N LEU A 734 12.62 18.40 16.70
CA LEU A 734 12.30 17.00 16.43
C LEU A 734 13.59 16.19 16.29
N TYR A 735 13.65 15.03 16.95
CA TYR A 735 14.76 14.10 16.82
C TYR A 735 14.31 12.77 16.23
N PHE A 736 13.36 12.09 16.87
CA PHE A 736 12.98 10.72 16.51
C PHE A 736 11.48 10.48 16.70
N VAL A 737 10.84 9.84 15.74
CA VAL A 737 9.43 9.43 15.73
C VAL A 737 9.43 7.91 15.69
N ILE A 738 8.80 7.26 16.66
CA ILE A 738 8.88 5.81 16.81
C ILE A 738 7.61 5.23 17.42
N GLY A 739 7.40 3.97 17.14
CA GLY A 739 6.42 3.10 17.75
C GLY A 739 6.54 1.71 17.14
N ALA A 740 5.64 0.83 17.53
CA ALA A 740 5.66 -0.55 17.10
C ALA A 740 4.26 -1.14 16.96
N ALA A 741 4.24 -2.30 16.32
CA ALA A 741 3.16 -3.25 16.18
C ALA A 741 3.55 -4.59 16.84
N GLY A 742 2.55 -5.42 17.17
CA GLY A 742 2.75 -6.71 17.83
C GLY A 742 2.05 -6.82 19.19
N GLY A 743 0.94 -6.10 19.37
CA GLY A 743 0.10 -6.18 20.55
C GLY A 743 0.83 -5.88 21.86
N SER A 744 0.84 -6.79 22.84
CA SER A 744 1.54 -6.55 24.12
C SER A 744 3.05 -6.27 23.94
N ARG A 745 3.67 -6.73 22.84
CA ARG A 745 5.10 -6.50 22.58
C ARG A 745 5.43 -5.08 22.15
N ILE A 746 4.42 -4.26 21.82
CA ILE A 746 4.60 -2.87 21.35
C ILE A 746 5.38 -2.05 22.38
N ILE A 747 4.98 -2.10 23.66
CA ILE A 747 5.59 -1.30 24.73
C ILE A 747 7.10 -1.62 24.84
N THR A 748 7.44 -2.91 24.95
CA THR A 748 8.83 -3.36 25.07
C THR A 748 9.66 -3.08 23.82
N ALA A 749 9.07 -3.18 22.63
CA ALA A 749 9.74 -2.87 21.38
C ALA A 749 10.04 -1.36 21.28
N THR A 750 9.08 -0.49 21.62
CA THR A 750 9.28 0.96 21.65
C THR A 750 10.36 1.35 22.66
N ILE A 751 10.33 0.82 23.88
CA ILE A 751 11.35 1.08 24.92
C ILE A 751 12.76 0.72 24.42
N GLN A 752 12.93 -0.48 23.84
CA GLN A 752 14.24 -0.92 23.37
C GLN A 752 14.76 -0.08 22.19
N ASN A 753 13.89 0.31 21.26
CA ASN A 753 14.29 1.20 20.17
C ASN A 753 14.71 2.59 20.68
N LEU A 754 13.99 3.15 21.66
CA LEU A 754 14.38 4.39 22.33
C LEU A 754 15.73 4.24 23.04
N HIS A 755 15.94 3.15 23.77
CA HIS A 755 17.22 2.85 24.41
C HIS A 755 18.37 2.77 23.37
N ASN A 756 18.14 2.06 22.27
CA ASN A 756 19.13 1.89 21.20
C ASN A 756 19.52 3.23 20.54
N VAL A 757 18.56 4.12 20.29
CA VAL A 757 18.85 5.43 19.70
C VAL A 757 19.43 6.41 20.72
N LEU A 758 18.89 6.47 21.94
CA LEU A 758 19.21 7.51 22.92
C LEU A 758 20.40 7.18 23.82
N ASP A 759 20.55 5.92 24.24
CA ASP A 759 21.65 5.51 25.12
C ASP A 759 22.83 4.90 24.32
N ARG A 760 22.55 4.21 23.20
CA ARG A 760 23.57 3.54 22.38
C ARG A 760 23.97 4.29 21.11
N ASN A 761 23.35 5.44 20.84
CA ASN A 761 23.61 6.30 19.68
C ASN A 761 23.52 5.55 18.33
N LEU A 762 22.61 4.58 18.22
CA LEU A 762 22.37 3.85 16.98
C LEU A 762 21.53 4.68 16.00
N THR A 763 21.70 4.43 14.71
CA THR A 763 20.80 4.92 13.65
C THR A 763 19.42 4.26 13.76
N ALA A 764 18.39 4.83 13.12
CA ALA A 764 17.07 4.19 13.13
C ALA A 764 17.10 2.75 12.56
N PRO A 765 17.73 2.48 11.39
CA PRO A 765 17.84 1.10 10.88
C PRO A 765 18.60 0.15 11.83
N GLN A 766 19.70 0.62 12.43
CA GLN A 766 20.47 -0.19 13.38
C GLN A 766 19.63 -0.50 14.63
N ALA A 767 18.93 0.49 15.19
CA ALA A 767 18.11 0.32 16.38
C ALA A 767 17.00 -0.70 16.17
N LEU A 768 16.32 -0.66 15.01
CA LEU A 768 15.26 -1.61 14.65
C LEU A 768 15.80 -3.03 14.44
N ALA A 769 17.03 -3.17 13.94
CA ALA A 769 17.66 -4.47 13.67
C ALA A 769 18.14 -5.21 14.92
N GLU A 770 18.35 -4.51 16.04
CA GLU A 770 18.80 -5.14 17.29
C GLU A 770 17.82 -6.23 17.76
N PRO A 771 18.33 -7.34 18.34
CA PRO A 771 17.49 -8.42 18.86
C PRO A 771 16.63 -7.94 20.04
N ARG A 772 15.43 -8.49 20.18
CA ARG A 772 14.45 -8.02 21.17
C ARG A 772 14.26 -8.97 22.33
N LEU A 773 14.03 -8.38 23.50
CA LEU A 773 13.41 -9.03 24.66
C LEU A 773 11.97 -8.56 24.84
N HIS A 774 11.16 -9.37 25.51
CA HIS A 774 9.80 -9.04 25.90
C HIS A 774 9.41 -9.73 27.22
N ASP A 775 9.08 -8.91 28.21
CA ASP A 775 8.45 -9.32 29.46
C ASP A 775 7.22 -8.41 29.67
N GLN A 776 6.06 -9.02 29.92
CA GLN A 776 4.78 -8.34 30.18
C GLN A 776 4.24 -8.65 31.58
N LEU A 777 5.14 -9.02 32.49
CA LEU A 777 4.97 -9.46 33.87
C LEU A 777 4.25 -10.80 34.07
N SER A 778 3.18 -11.06 33.30
CA SER A 778 2.41 -12.31 33.36
C SER A 778 2.13 -12.82 31.95
N PRO A 779 2.54 -14.05 31.58
CA PRO A 779 3.31 -15.03 32.38
C PRO A 779 4.66 -14.52 32.90
N ASP A 780 5.12 -15.09 34.02
CA ASP A 780 6.43 -14.82 34.63
C ASP A 780 7.57 -15.45 33.81
N ARG A 781 7.85 -14.84 32.66
CA ARG A 781 8.93 -15.21 31.74
C ARG A 781 9.36 -14.03 30.90
N ILE A 782 10.65 -13.98 30.61
CA ILE A 782 11.22 -13.11 29.58
C ILE A 782 11.35 -13.90 28.27
N ASN A 783 10.80 -13.36 27.19
CA ASN A 783 10.95 -13.92 25.85
C ASN A 783 12.08 -13.17 25.14
N VAL A 784 13.02 -13.89 24.52
CA VAL A 784 14.16 -13.28 23.82
C VAL A 784 14.30 -13.88 22.43
N GLU A 785 14.57 -13.06 21.42
CA GLU A 785 14.78 -13.54 20.05
C GLU A 785 16.03 -14.41 19.94
N TYR A 786 16.05 -15.41 19.06
CA TYR A 786 17.18 -16.34 18.89
C TYR A 786 18.55 -15.69 18.62
N SER A 787 18.57 -14.46 18.12
CA SER A 787 19.79 -13.69 17.86
C SER A 787 20.28 -12.88 19.07
N TYR A 788 19.61 -12.94 20.22
CA TYR A 788 20.04 -12.25 21.44
C TYR A 788 21.38 -12.80 21.95
N ASP A 789 22.17 -11.95 22.60
CA ASP A 789 23.51 -12.31 23.07
C ASP A 789 23.48 -13.37 24.19
N ASN A 790 24.06 -14.55 23.94
CA ASN A 790 24.08 -15.67 24.88
C ASN A 790 24.75 -15.33 26.22
N SER A 791 25.74 -14.43 26.25
CA SER A 791 26.42 -14.04 27.49
C SER A 791 25.51 -13.16 28.36
N THR A 792 24.75 -12.26 27.74
CA THR A 792 23.70 -11.49 28.42
C THR A 792 22.60 -12.40 28.95
N ILE A 793 22.14 -13.37 28.15
CA ILE A 793 21.11 -14.32 28.61
C ILE A 793 21.60 -15.20 29.76
N SER A 794 22.83 -15.70 29.69
CA SER A 794 23.44 -16.46 30.78
C SER A 794 23.52 -15.62 32.07
N TYR A 795 23.83 -14.33 31.94
CA TYR A 795 23.80 -13.40 33.06
C TYR A 795 22.39 -13.23 33.63
N LEU A 796 21.36 -13.01 32.80
CA LEU A 796 19.96 -12.92 33.28
C LEU A 796 19.52 -14.20 34.01
N GLN A 797 19.84 -15.37 33.46
CA GLN A 797 19.54 -16.66 34.11
C GLN A 797 20.26 -16.80 35.46
N SER A 798 21.49 -16.30 35.58
CA SER A 798 22.20 -16.28 36.87
C SER A 798 21.51 -15.41 37.93
N LEU A 799 20.73 -14.42 37.50
CA LEU A 799 19.87 -13.58 38.34
C LEU A 799 18.44 -14.15 38.49
N SER A 800 18.24 -15.43 38.16
CA SER A 800 16.96 -16.16 38.26
C SER A 800 15.86 -15.75 37.28
N HIS A 801 16.18 -15.05 36.19
CA HIS A 801 15.21 -14.78 35.12
C HIS A 801 14.78 -16.07 34.41
N ASN A 802 13.47 -16.26 34.23
CA ASN A 802 12.91 -17.37 33.47
C ASN A 802 12.90 -17.06 31.96
N VAL A 803 13.99 -17.40 31.28
CA VAL A 803 14.19 -17.05 29.87
C VAL A 803 13.60 -18.10 28.92
N THR A 804 12.80 -17.63 27.97
CA THR A 804 12.27 -18.41 26.84
C THR A 804 12.77 -17.84 25.52
N TRP A 805 13.37 -18.68 24.68
CA TRP A 805 13.83 -18.27 23.36
C TRP A 805 12.69 -18.34 22.32
N VAL A 806 12.55 -17.30 21.50
CA VAL A 806 11.52 -17.20 20.47
C VAL A 806 12.09 -16.83 19.10
N ALA A 807 11.37 -17.19 18.04
CA ALA A 807 11.71 -16.77 16.69
C ALA A 807 11.60 -15.24 16.55
N PRO A 808 12.47 -14.61 15.73
CA PRO A 808 12.38 -13.18 15.49
C PRO A 808 11.08 -12.81 14.77
N GLY A 809 10.61 -11.59 15.00
CA GLY A 809 9.51 -10.99 14.22
C GLY A 809 8.14 -11.09 14.90
N SER A 810 8.13 -11.18 16.23
CA SER A 810 6.89 -11.11 17.04
C SER A 810 6.41 -9.67 17.27
N SER A 811 7.19 -8.68 16.86
CA SER A 811 6.84 -7.25 16.85
C SER A 811 7.48 -6.58 15.64
N SER A 812 6.89 -5.48 15.18
CA SER A 812 7.40 -4.70 14.05
C SER A 812 7.47 -3.21 14.40
N ALA A 813 8.65 -2.61 14.42
CA ALA A 813 8.84 -1.19 14.69
C ALA A 813 9.02 -0.38 13.40
N GLN A 814 8.59 0.89 13.40
CA GLN A 814 8.81 1.83 12.28
C GLN A 814 9.33 3.14 12.86
N GLY A 815 10.36 3.72 12.25
CA GLY A 815 11.03 4.89 12.80
C GLY A 815 11.42 5.93 11.77
N VAL A 816 11.29 7.20 12.13
CA VAL A 816 11.77 8.36 11.35
C VAL A 816 12.63 9.25 12.25
N ARG A 817 13.85 9.57 11.81
CA ARG A 817 14.81 10.41 12.53
C ARG A 817 15.17 11.64 11.69
N LEU A 818 15.21 12.81 12.33
CA LEU A 818 15.71 14.06 11.73
C LEU A 818 17.17 14.28 12.14
N LEU A 819 18.05 14.40 11.15
CA LEU A 819 19.48 14.61 11.35
C LEU A 819 19.83 16.09 11.43
N GLU A 820 21.01 16.42 11.98
CA GLU A 820 21.44 17.81 12.23
C GLU A 820 21.63 18.64 10.96
N ASN A 821 21.96 17.98 9.85
CA ASN A 821 22.06 18.59 8.52
C ASN A 821 20.69 18.89 7.88
N GLY A 822 19.59 18.58 8.58
CA GLY A 822 18.21 18.75 8.14
C GLY A 822 17.66 17.63 7.25
N THR A 823 18.37 16.51 7.10
CA THR A 823 17.88 15.36 6.32
C THR A 823 17.12 14.37 7.18
N PHE A 824 16.17 13.67 6.57
CA PHE A 824 15.44 12.59 7.20
C PHE A 824 16.11 11.23 6.94
N GLU A 825 16.06 10.39 7.96
CA GLU A 825 16.37 8.96 7.92
C GLU A 825 15.09 8.20 8.31
N ALA A 826 14.67 7.23 7.51
CA ALA A 826 13.53 6.38 7.81
C ALA A 826 13.94 4.91 7.81
N ALA A 827 13.29 4.13 8.66
CA ALA A 827 13.60 2.71 8.82
C ALA A 827 12.32 1.90 9.00
N GLY A 828 12.21 0.83 8.19
CA GLY A 828 11.21 -0.22 8.37
C GLY A 828 11.75 -1.41 9.15
N GLU A 829 10.84 -2.22 9.68
CA GLU A 829 11.16 -3.43 10.44
C GLU A 829 11.90 -4.45 9.54
N PRO A 830 13.18 -4.78 9.81
CA PRO A 830 13.92 -5.71 8.97
C PRO A 830 13.44 -7.16 9.04
N ARG A 831 12.64 -7.52 10.05
CA ARG A 831 12.03 -8.86 10.19
C ARG A 831 10.76 -9.02 9.37
N GLN A 832 10.19 -7.92 8.87
CA GLN A 832 9.01 -7.89 8.01
C GLN A 832 9.48 -7.67 6.58
N LYS A 833 9.18 -8.62 5.69
CA LYS A 833 9.83 -8.69 4.38
C LYS A 833 9.46 -7.53 3.47
N ASN A 834 8.26 -7.01 3.64
CA ASN A 834 7.72 -5.95 2.81
C ASN A 834 7.64 -4.62 3.57
N SER A 835 8.27 -4.47 4.74
CA SER A 835 8.31 -3.18 5.44
C SER A 835 9.35 -2.25 4.81
N GLY A 836 9.07 -0.94 4.80
CA GLY A 836 9.97 0.04 4.19
C GLY A 836 9.87 1.42 4.82
N GLY A 837 11.02 2.10 4.90
CA GLY A 837 11.13 3.50 5.28
C GLY A 837 11.80 4.30 4.17
N TYR A 838 11.16 5.39 3.74
CA TYR A 838 11.63 6.23 2.65
C TYR A 838 11.67 7.70 3.05
N ALA A 839 12.69 8.41 2.58
CA ALA A 839 12.90 9.84 2.79
C ALA A 839 13.11 10.53 1.44
N VAL A 840 12.60 11.76 1.30
CA VAL A 840 12.55 12.54 0.05
C VAL A 840 12.95 13.99 0.25
#